data_AF-A0A239NPY2-F1
#
_entry.id   AF-A0A239NPY2-F1
#
_cell.length_a   1.000
_cell.length_b   1.000
_cell.length_c   1.000
_cell.angle_alpha   90.00
_cell.angle_beta   90.00
_cell.angle_gamma   90.00
#
_symmetry.space_group_name_H-M   'P 1'
#
loop_
_entity.id
_entity.type
_entity.pdbx_description
1 polymer ?
#
loop_
_entity_poly.entity_id
_entity_poly.type
_entity_poly.pdbx_seq_one_letter_code
_entity_poly.pdbx_strand_id
1 'polypeptide(L)'
;MNVSGEAMEDRPKVSVVVPVYNCRASLERTFTSVFEQSLPAADIEIIAVDDGSTDGGLDELRRMAGQRPRFTVLHQENSGGPGAPRNRGIEEAAGEYVFFLDADDYLGPEALERMCALADDNGTDVVVGQCVGIGRRPPVFPRDVPRTTLAESPFVYDTLSPLKLFRRSFLIEHGLRFVEGLSSHEDQPFTSRAYFEAAGISVLASYDCYYWVDREDGTSSLQSGGAPAEQYFPVIADVMSMVASRVEAGPLRDRLMFRHFRFEVFNRFGARYLAASEEEKAFTRLWGRKLVDSWYTDGVAAEFGPRTRLIAHCLRADLDDVLEEVVPTWIDGVRPATVVDGDRAYMAFPRFRDPSAGIPDSCYDITERIGVRSELTGVAWERDRLRVDGVAGIAGVETAEHRVSLLLRDPDGTVHRVPAARRGGGEEGAFRAHVEFGPGSPVGPGTWSAEVEVRVHDLVKVKRLTAAGDMEPPGTRLTRGALAVQPRLGAGRRGLELAVTEAGLGRLGAVDEVAWDERARLRVRVQVPSALPAGHPVQAAAELVPRDGGAARAGTADCQVRYGALVLTAEFDLADCPPGRFDPRLEITLDGRTVRGRPPCPDGDLPAAAWFRREAMPYRTKRGALAVRVAQTGVVSRSRRMVRRFRAR
;
A
#
# COMPACT_ATOMS: atom_id res chain seq x y z
N MET A 1 15.51 -61.09 21.58
CA MET A 1 15.44 -60.38 22.87
C MET A 1 15.49 -58.90 22.54
N ASN A 2 14.42 -58.18 22.89
CA ASN A 2 14.29 -56.72 22.78
C ASN A 2 15.39 -56.06 23.60
N VAL A 3 16.17 -55.18 22.98
CA VAL A 3 16.87 -54.11 23.71
C VAL A 3 16.02 -52.86 23.55
N SER A 4 15.08 -52.74 24.49
CA SER A 4 14.53 -51.51 25.09
C SER A 4 14.75 -50.19 24.36
N GLY A 5 13.65 -49.64 23.81
CA GLY A 5 13.49 -48.25 23.40
C GLY A 5 13.19 -47.29 24.56
N GLU A 6 14.00 -47.32 25.62
CA GLU A 6 13.81 -46.48 26.83
C GLU A 6 14.86 -45.37 26.99
N ALA A 7 15.71 -45.10 25.97
CA ALA A 7 16.78 -44.10 26.06
C ALA A 7 16.53 -42.82 25.23
N MET A 8 15.31 -42.59 24.72
CA MET A 8 15.00 -41.46 23.84
C MET A 8 14.11 -40.38 24.48
N GLU A 9 13.74 -40.53 25.76
CA GLU A 9 12.62 -39.81 26.40
C GLU A 9 12.99 -38.62 27.31
N ASP A 10 14.26 -38.20 27.42
CA ASP A 10 14.66 -37.08 28.33
C ASP A 10 15.42 -35.94 27.64
N ARG A 11 15.15 -35.68 26.36
CA ARG A 11 15.74 -34.55 25.63
C ARG A 11 14.76 -33.38 25.55
N PRO A 12 15.14 -32.15 26.00
CA PRO A 12 14.27 -30.98 25.85
C PRO A 12 14.05 -30.65 24.36
N LYS A 13 12.91 -30.03 24.04
CA LYS A 13 12.63 -29.58 22.67
C LYS A 13 13.52 -28.40 22.28
N VAL A 14 13.73 -27.45 23.19
CA VAL A 14 14.50 -26.23 22.94
C VAL A 14 15.41 -25.87 24.10
N SER A 15 16.64 -25.46 23.78
CA SER A 15 17.56 -24.80 24.71
C SER A 15 17.53 -23.29 24.47
N VAL A 16 17.10 -22.52 25.46
CA VAL A 16 17.13 -21.05 25.45
C VAL A 16 18.45 -20.59 26.06
N VAL A 17 19.34 -20.06 25.21
CA VAL A 17 20.65 -19.54 25.60
C VAL A 17 20.54 -18.04 25.86
N VAL A 18 20.89 -17.61 27.07
CA VAL A 18 20.80 -16.23 27.53
C VAL A 18 22.18 -15.72 27.96
N PRO A 19 22.89 -14.92 27.13
CA PRO A 19 24.10 -14.23 27.56
C PRO A 19 23.74 -13.08 28.52
N VAL A 20 24.37 -13.02 29.68
CA VAL A 20 24.04 -12.04 30.73
C VAL A 20 25.28 -11.22 31.10
N TYR A 21 25.18 -9.90 30.99
CA TYR A 21 26.18 -8.98 31.55
C TYR A 21 25.50 -7.70 32.07
N ASN A 22 25.57 -7.46 33.38
CA ASN A 22 25.02 -6.28 34.03
C ASN A 22 23.56 -5.96 33.63
N CYS A 23 22.69 -6.97 33.69
CA CYS A 23 21.28 -6.90 33.31
C CYS A 23 20.33 -7.24 34.46
N ARG A 24 20.75 -7.11 35.72
CA ARG A 24 19.95 -7.55 36.88
C ARG A 24 18.52 -7.02 36.87
N ALA A 25 18.31 -5.77 36.46
CA ALA A 25 16.99 -5.14 36.46
C ALA A 25 15.98 -5.79 35.51
N SER A 26 16.44 -6.46 34.44
CA SER A 26 15.56 -7.08 33.44
C SER A 26 15.38 -8.58 33.62
N LEU A 27 16.26 -9.27 34.36
CA LEU A 27 16.27 -10.74 34.46
C LEU A 27 14.91 -11.32 34.84
N GLU A 28 14.19 -10.73 35.80
CA GLU A 28 12.89 -11.24 36.23
C GLU A 28 11.89 -11.28 35.07
N ARG A 29 11.79 -10.20 34.27
CA ARG A 29 10.93 -10.16 33.10
C ARG A 29 11.38 -11.16 32.04
N THR A 30 12.68 -11.17 31.73
CA THR A 30 13.28 -12.03 30.70
C THR A 30 12.98 -13.49 30.98
N PHE A 31 13.34 -13.99 32.17
CA PHE A 31 13.16 -15.39 32.50
C PHE A 31 11.70 -15.76 32.77
N THR A 32 10.88 -14.85 33.34
CA THR A 32 9.43 -15.10 33.46
C THR A 32 8.80 -15.35 32.10
N SER A 33 9.19 -14.61 31.06
CA SER A 33 8.69 -14.86 29.69
C SER A 33 9.05 -16.24 29.14
N VAL A 34 10.15 -16.84 29.59
CA VAL A 34 10.55 -18.21 29.23
C VAL A 34 9.81 -19.23 30.10
N PHE A 35 9.61 -18.94 31.39
CA PHE A 35 8.90 -19.83 32.31
C PHE A 35 7.41 -19.97 32.02
N GLU A 36 6.81 -18.92 31.44
CA GLU A 36 5.38 -18.85 31.12
C GLU A 36 5.08 -19.21 29.65
N GLN A 37 6.04 -19.81 28.94
CA GLN A 37 5.81 -20.33 27.60
C GLN A 37 4.72 -21.41 27.62
N SER A 38 3.94 -21.48 26.54
CA SER A 38 2.92 -22.52 26.34
C SER A 38 3.53 -23.91 26.13
N LEU A 39 4.80 -23.98 25.72
CA LEU A 39 5.55 -25.23 25.62
C LEU A 39 5.79 -25.82 27.02
N PRO A 40 5.63 -27.14 27.24
CA PRO A 40 5.79 -27.74 28.56
C PRO A 40 7.17 -27.44 29.17
N ALA A 41 7.21 -27.14 30.48
CA ALA A 41 8.46 -26.79 31.16
C ALA A 41 9.53 -27.92 31.10
N ALA A 42 9.13 -29.17 30.92
CA ALA A 42 10.06 -30.30 30.73
C ALA A 42 10.78 -30.26 29.36
N ASP A 43 10.18 -29.57 28.37
CA ASP A 43 10.68 -29.43 27.01
C ASP A 43 11.55 -28.17 26.81
N ILE A 44 11.68 -27.35 27.85
CA ILE A 44 12.50 -26.13 27.83
C ILE A 44 13.72 -26.33 28.72
N GLU A 45 14.90 -26.16 28.14
CA GLU A 45 16.15 -26.00 28.86
C GLU A 45 16.57 -24.53 28.79
N ILE A 46 17.07 -23.99 29.91
CA ILE A 46 17.53 -22.60 30.01
C ILE A 46 19.01 -22.63 30.38
N ILE A 47 19.83 -21.96 29.59
CA ILE A 47 21.27 -21.82 29.82
C ILE A 47 21.59 -20.34 29.91
N ALA A 48 21.69 -19.83 31.13
CA ALA A 48 22.16 -18.47 31.36
C ALA A 48 23.67 -18.47 31.54
N VAL A 49 24.37 -17.67 30.75
CA VAL A 49 25.84 -17.53 30.83
C VAL A 49 26.16 -16.12 31.28
N ASP A 50 26.53 -15.99 32.55
CA ASP A 50 26.99 -14.74 33.16
C ASP A 50 28.42 -14.42 32.73
N ASP A 51 28.59 -13.31 32.03
CA ASP A 51 29.86 -12.82 31.47
C ASP A 51 30.54 -11.81 32.41
N GLY A 52 30.67 -12.21 33.68
CA GLY A 52 31.35 -11.42 34.71
C GLY A 52 30.56 -10.21 35.21
N SER A 53 29.25 -10.38 35.49
CA SER A 53 28.43 -9.27 36.00
C SER A 53 28.85 -8.82 37.40
N THR A 54 28.70 -7.52 37.67
CA THR A 54 29.06 -6.88 38.94
C THR A 54 27.86 -6.24 39.66
N ASP A 55 26.66 -6.32 39.08
CA ASP A 55 25.42 -5.71 39.58
C ASP A 55 24.60 -6.62 40.52
N GLY A 56 25.11 -7.84 40.78
CA GLY A 56 24.41 -8.89 41.52
C GLY A 56 23.53 -9.80 40.65
N GLY A 57 23.58 -9.67 39.31
CA GLY A 57 22.83 -10.51 38.38
C GLY A 57 23.14 -12.01 38.53
N LEU A 58 24.40 -12.39 38.77
CA LEU A 58 24.80 -13.80 38.96
C LEU A 58 24.09 -14.46 40.16
N ASP A 59 23.97 -13.76 41.28
CA ASP A 59 23.29 -14.29 42.47
C ASP A 59 21.80 -14.46 42.22
N GLU A 60 21.20 -13.54 41.47
CA GLU A 60 19.80 -13.62 41.06
C GLU A 60 19.54 -14.79 40.10
N LEU A 61 20.43 -15.03 39.13
CA LEU A 61 20.37 -16.20 38.26
C LEU A 61 20.42 -17.51 39.06
N ARG A 62 21.36 -17.62 40.00
CA ARG A 62 21.48 -18.80 40.88
C ARG A 62 20.23 -19.02 41.72
N ARG A 63 19.63 -17.94 42.22
CA ARG A 63 18.37 -17.98 42.97
C ARG A 63 17.23 -18.53 42.12
N MET A 64 17.07 -18.04 40.89
CA MET A 64 16.03 -18.51 39.96
C MET A 64 16.25 -19.97 39.55
N ALA A 65 17.50 -20.36 39.25
CA ALA A 65 17.85 -21.72 38.86
C ALA A 65 17.58 -22.74 39.97
N GLY A 66 17.82 -22.38 41.25
CA GLY A 66 17.51 -23.25 42.39
C GLY A 66 16.02 -23.59 42.56
N GLN A 67 15.12 -22.90 41.83
CA GLN A 67 13.66 -23.08 41.91
C GLN A 67 13.08 -23.81 40.70
N ARG A 68 13.89 -24.14 39.68
CA ARG A 68 13.40 -24.64 38.39
C ARG A 68 14.26 -25.80 37.85
N PRO A 69 13.64 -26.86 37.32
CA PRO A 69 14.37 -27.89 36.60
C PRO A 69 14.92 -27.33 35.28
N ARG A 70 16.00 -27.94 34.77
CA ARG A 70 16.63 -27.60 33.47
C ARG A 70 17.04 -26.12 33.31
N PHE A 71 17.34 -25.44 34.43
CA PHE A 71 17.93 -24.11 34.41
C PHE A 71 19.39 -24.18 34.87
N THR A 72 20.31 -24.10 33.91
CA THR A 72 21.75 -24.09 34.12
C THR A 72 22.28 -22.66 34.12
N VAL A 73 23.12 -22.33 35.12
CA VAL A 73 23.82 -21.05 35.21
C VAL A 73 25.32 -21.31 35.09
N LEU A 74 25.92 -20.74 34.05
CA LEU A 74 27.36 -20.73 33.85
C LEU A 74 27.91 -19.35 34.19
N HIS A 75 29.15 -19.29 34.63
CA HIS A 75 29.88 -18.05 34.89
C HIS A 75 31.23 -18.07 34.17
N GLN A 76 31.71 -16.89 33.77
CA GLN A 76 33.05 -16.64 33.25
C GLN A 76 33.52 -15.22 33.61
N GLU A 77 34.81 -14.98 33.40
CA GLU A 77 35.34 -13.61 33.33
C GLU A 77 34.77 -12.90 32.10
N ASN A 78 34.59 -11.58 32.20
CA ASN A 78 34.01 -10.76 31.14
C ASN A 78 34.82 -10.86 29.84
N SER A 79 34.15 -11.33 28.78
CA SER A 79 34.75 -11.59 27.47
C SER A 79 34.72 -10.40 26.50
N GLY A 80 34.10 -9.30 26.88
CA GLY A 80 33.99 -8.07 26.09
C GLY A 80 32.77 -8.02 25.16
N GLY A 81 31.94 -9.07 25.11
CA GLY A 81 30.69 -9.08 24.33
C GLY A 81 29.98 -10.43 24.33
N PRO A 82 28.81 -10.53 23.67
CA PRO A 82 27.91 -11.69 23.84
C PRO A 82 28.34 -12.95 23.05
N GLY A 83 29.41 -12.88 22.24
CA GLY A 83 29.85 -13.99 21.38
C GLY A 83 30.31 -15.22 22.18
N ALA A 84 31.26 -15.05 23.10
CA ALA A 84 31.78 -16.12 23.94
C ALA A 84 30.69 -16.78 24.83
N PRO A 85 29.84 -16.02 25.56
CA PRO A 85 28.78 -16.64 26.35
C PRO A 85 27.76 -17.40 25.48
N ARG A 86 27.43 -16.92 24.27
CA ARG A 86 26.57 -17.68 23.34
C ARG A 86 27.23 -18.96 22.84
N ASN A 87 28.53 -18.95 22.54
CA ASN A 87 29.27 -20.14 22.12
C ASN A 87 29.26 -21.23 23.21
N ARG A 88 29.53 -20.86 24.47
CA ARG A 88 29.41 -21.79 25.60
C ARG A 88 27.98 -22.31 25.77
N GLY A 89 26.99 -21.46 25.56
CA GLY A 89 25.60 -21.88 25.55
C GLY A 89 25.29 -22.94 24.48
N ILE A 90 25.87 -22.82 23.28
CA ILE A 90 25.72 -23.85 22.23
C ILE A 90 26.36 -25.18 22.64
N GLU A 91 27.49 -25.14 23.35
CA GLU A 91 28.22 -26.33 23.80
C GLU A 91 27.42 -27.11 24.85
N GLU A 92 26.79 -26.40 25.79
CA GLU A 92 25.99 -27.00 26.86
C GLU A 92 24.56 -27.38 26.42
N ALA A 93 24.04 -26.76 25.35
CA ALA A 93 22.68 -27.03 24.86
C ALA A 93 22.46 -28.52 24.60
N ALA A 94 21.35 -29.07 25.12
CA ALA A 94 20.90 -30.44 24.88
C ALA A 94 19.64 -30.51 23.99
N GLY A 95 18.94 -29.39 23.77
CA GLY A 95 17.68 -29.31 23.05
C GLY A 95 17.75 -29.76 21.59
N GLU A 96 16.61 -30.10 21.00
CA GLU A 96 16.52 -30.29 19.54
C GLU A 96 16.84 -28.99 18.79
N TYR A 97 16.33 -27.88 19.31
CA TYR A 97 16.57 -26.53 18.84
C TYR A 97 17.33 -25.69 19.87
N VAL A 98 17.99 -24.62 19.42
CA VAL A 98 18.60 -23.58 20.23
C VAL A 98 17.94 -22.25 19.89
N PHE A 99 17.52 -21.50 20.90
CA PHE A 99 17.03 -20.14 20.75
C PHE A 99 17.94 -19.18 21.52
N PHE A 100 18.34 -18.06 20.92
CA PHE A 100 19.12 -17.03 21.61
C PHE A 100 18.22 -15.89 22.06
N LEU A 101 18.20 -15.60 23.36
CA LEU A 101 17.43 -14.53 23.98
C LEU A 101 18.39 -13.60 24.73
N ASP A 102 18.37 -12.30 24.43
CA ASP A 102 19.18 -11.34 25.15
C ASP A 102 18.58 -11.04 26.54
N ALA A 103 19.44 -10.77 27.53
CA ALA A 103 19.05 -10.68 28.94
C ALA A 103 18.15 -9.49 29.31
N ASP A 104 18.00 -8.51 28.41
CA ASP A 104 17.16 -7.31 28.51
C ASP A 104 15.85 -7.40 27.72
N ASP A 105 15.65 -8.47 26.96
CA ASP A 105 14.49 -8.70 26.11
C ASP A 105 13.54 -9.75 26.70
N TYR A 106 12.44 -10.05 26.01
CA TYR A 106 11.51 -11.10 26.44
C TYR A 106 10.73 -11.72 25.27
N LEU A 107 10.16 -12.91 25.49
CA LEU A 107 9.42 -13.67 24.47
C LEU A 107 7.90 -13.47 24.56
N GLY A 108 7.22 -13.67 23.43
CA GLY A 108 5.77 -13.85 23.41
C GLY A 108 5.36 -15.21 23.98
N PRO A 109 4.19 -15.35 24.64
CA PRO A 109 3.83 -16.56 25.40
C PRO A 109 3.84 -17.88 24.61
N GLU A 110 3.57 -17.85 23.31
CA GLU A 110 3.52 -19.05 22.46
C GLU A 110 4.69 -19.11 21.47
N ALA A 111 5.71 -18.26 21.65
CA ALA A 111 6.78 -18.09 20.68
C ALA A 111 7.55 -19.40 20.44
N LEU A 112 8.01 -20.07 21.51
CA LEU A 112 8.83 -21.28 21.38
C LEU A 112 8.03 -22.45 20.80
N GLU A 113 6.79 -22.66 21.26
CA GLU A 113 5.91 -23.71 20.75
C GLU A 113 5.66 -23.53 19.25
N ARG A 114 5.25 -22.33 18.82
CA ARG A 114 4.93 -22.04 17.43
C ARG A 114 6.15 -22.12 16.51
N MET A 115 7.31 -21.61 16.95
CA MET A 115 8.52 -21.68 16.15
C MET A 115 9.03 -23.12 16.01
N CYS A 116 8.98 -23.92 17.08
CA CYS A 116 9.37 -25.34 17.02
C CYS A 116 8.43 -26.13 16.09
N ALA A 117 7.11 -25.95 16.25
CA ALA A 117 6.12 -26.59 15.39
C ALA A 117 6.33 -26.22 13.91
N LEU A 118 6.56 -24.93 13.61
CA LEU A 118 6.83 -24.49 12.24
C LEU A 118 8.11 -25.11 11.66
N ALA A 119 9.15 -25.26 12.48
CA ALA A 119 10.40 -25.92 12.07
C ALA A 119 10.21 -27.40 11.76
N ASP A 120 9.44 -28.11 12.60
CA ASP A 120 9.15 -29.53 12.44
C ASP A 120 8.28 -29.79 11.21
N ASP A 121 7.17 -29.05 11.09
CA ASP A 121 6.18 -29.20 10.01
C ASP A 121 6.79 -28.97 8.63
N ASN A 122 7.82 -28.13 8.55
CA ASN A 122 8.45 -27.74 7.29
C ASN A 122 9.88 -28.25 7.12
N GLY A 123 10.43 -28.97 8.11
CA GLY A 123 11.78 -29.52 8.10
C GLY A 123 12.86 -28.45 7.89
N THR A 124 12.75 -27.30 8.54
CA THR A 124 13.71 -26.18 8.40
C THR A 124 14.75 -26.16 9.52
N ASP A 125 15.89 -25.52 9.25
CA ASP A 125 17.00 -25.40 10.19
C ASP A 125 17.00 -24.07 10.94
N VAL A 126 16.36 -23.05 10.37
CA VAL A 126 16.25 -21.72 10.97
C VAL A 126 14.80 -21.26 10.94
N VAL A 127 14.31 -20.72 12.05
CA VAL A 127 13.01 -20.04 12.11
C VAL A 127 13.21 -18.60 12.56
N VAL A 128 12.75 -17.69 11.72
CA VAL A 128 12.71 -16.25 11.99
C VAL A 128 11.35 -15.91 12.60
N GLY A 129 11.34 -15.52 13.87
CA GLY A 129 10.15 -14.97 14.53
C GLY A 129 10.00 -13.47 14.29
N GLN A 130 8.76 -12.99 14.27
CA GLN A 130 8.46 -11.56 14.22
C GLN A 130 8.92 -10.87 15.50
N CYS A 131 9.67 -9.78 15.34
CA CYS A 131 10.09 -8.94 16.46
C CYS A 131 9.16 -7.72 16.63
N VAL A 132 8.89 -7.35 17.88
CA VAL A 132 8.24 -6.11 18.28
C VAL A 132 9.25 -5.24 19.01
N GLY A 133 9.34 -3.97 18.65
CA GLY A 133 10.24 -3.05 19.32
C GLY A 133 9.56 -2.28 20.44
N ILE A 134 10.22 -2.22 21.60
CA ILE A 134 9.84 -1.37 22.74
C ILE A 134 10.88 -0.25 22.82
N GLY A 135 10.49 0.96 22.40
CA GLY A 135 11.41 2.10 22.25
C GLY A 135 12.14 2.16 20.90
N ARG A 136 12.23 1.04 20.19
CA ARG A 136 12.92 0.88 18.90
C ARG A 136 12.02 0.34 17.78
N ARG A 137 12.53 0.31 16.55
CA ARG A 137 11.78 -0.19 15.38
C ARG A 137 12.51 -1.36 14.69
N PRO A 138 12.11 -2.62 14.96
CA PRO A 138 12.68 -3.78 14.28
C PRO A 138 12.20 -3.88 12.82
N PRO A 139 12.91 -4.66 11.99
CA PRO A 139 12.37 -5.15 10.73
C PRO A 139 11.09 -5.97 10.97
N VAL A 140 10.12 -5.81 10.06
CA VAL A 140 8.80 -6.47 10.13
C VAL A 140 8.61 -7.31 8.88
N PHE A 141 8.22 -8.56 9.06
CA PHE A 141 7.90 -9.46 7.96
C PHE A 141 6.41 -9.31 7.58
N PRO A 142 6.07 -9.26 6.29
CA PRO A 142 4.69 -8.98 5.87
C PRO A 142 3.76 -10.19 5.96
N ARG A 143 4.31 -11.41 6.04
CA ARG A 143 3.55 -12.68 6.03
C ARG A 143 4.42 -13.85 6.48
N ASP A 144 3.74 -14.92 6.90
CA ASP A 144 4.38 -16.21 7.17
C ASP A 144 4.96 -16.82 5.90
N VAL A 145 6.09 -17.51 6.04
CA VAL A 145 6.73 -18.29 4.99
C VAL A 145 7.06 -19.66 5.57
N PRO A 146 6.32 -20.73 5.18
CA PRO A 146 6.53 -22.07 5.74
C PRO A 146 7.91 -22.64 5.43
N ARG A 147 8.46 -22.37 4.25
CA ARG A 147 9.83 -22.75 3.87
C ARG A 147 10.32 -21.86 2.75
N THR A 148 11.57 -21.41 2.87
CA THR A 148 12.29 -20.68 1.82
C THR A 148 13.79 -20.89 1.96
N THR A 149 14.53 -20.49 0.95
CA THR A 149 15.98 -20.27 0.98
C THR A 149 16.30 -18.77 0.88
N LEU A 150 17.58 -18.42 1.09
CA LEU A 150 18.08 -17.07 0.87
C LEU A 150 17.91 -16.60 -0.58
N ALA A 151 18.03 -17.51 -1.56
CA ALA A 151 17.89 -17.19 -2.97
C ALA A 151 16.43 -16.89 -3.36
N GLU A 152 15.48 -17.63 -2.78
CA GLU A 152 14.04 -17.45 -3.03
C GLU A 152 13.47 -16.21 -2.32
N SER A 153 13.93 -15.95 -1.09
CA SER A 153 13.44 -14.86 -0.24
C SER A 153 14.58 -14.05 0.36
N PRO A 154 15.31 -13.24 -0.43
CA PRO A 154 16.48 -12.49 0.06
C PRO A 154 16.16 -11.47 1.15
N PHE A 155 14.88 -11.13 1.36
CA PHE A 155 14.47 -10.26 2.46
C PHE A 155 14.72 -10.86 3.85
N VAL A 156 14.84 -12.19 4.00
CA VAL A 156 15.19 -12.81 5.30
C VAL A 156 16.58 -12.37 5.78
N TYR A 157 17.45 -11.98 4.85
CA TYR A 157 18.79 -11.47 5.11
C TYR A 157 18.82 -10.06 5.69
N ASP A 158 17.69 -9.35 5.69
CA ASP A 158 17.60 -8.03 6.33
C ASP A 158 17.71 -8.15 7.87
N THR A 159 17.60 -9.37 8.45
CA THR A 159 17.80 -9.63 9.88
C THR A 159 18.97 -10.60 10.11
N LEU A 160 20.10 -10.08 10.57
CA LEU A 160 21.29 -10.88 10.90
C LEU A 160 21.50 -11.09 12.40
N SER A 161 20.59 -10.61 13.24
CA SER A 161 20.62 -10.91 14.67
C SER A 161 20.38 -12.40 14.94
N PRO A 162 20.88 -12.95 16.06
CA PRO A 162 20.72 -14.36 16.38
C PRO A 162 19.40 -14.67 17.09
N LEU A 163 18.50 -13.69 17.21
CA LEU A 163 17.24 -13.75 17.98
C LEU A 163 16.18 -14.63 17.29
N LYS A 164 16.51 -15.90 17.11
CA LYS A 164 15.88 -16.87 16.21
C LYS A 164 16.03 -18.27 16.78
N LEU A 165 15.22 -19.18 16.24
CA LEU A 165 15.34 -20.61 16.52
C LEU A 165 16.27 -21.26 15.49
N PHE A 166 17.23 -22.05 15.95
CA PHE A 166 18.15 -22.82 15.11
C PHE A 166 18.10 -24.30 15.47
N ARG A 167 18.09 -25.20 14.49
CA ARG A 167 18.23 -26.64 14.74
C ARG A 167 19.62 -26.90 15.31
N ARG A 168 19.70 -27.55 16.47
CA ARG A 168 20.98 -27.76 17.17
C ARG A 168 21.94 -28.63 16.35
N SER A 169 21.45 -29.72 15.76
CA SER A 169 22.29 -30.61 14.95
C SER A 169 22.92 -29.86 13.78
N PHE A 170 22.17 -28.96 13.14
CA PHE A 170 22.66 -28.08 12.08
C PHE A 170 23.77 -27.13 12.57
N LEU A 171 23.61 -26.51 13.75
CA LEU A 171 24.68 -25.67 14.33
C LEU A 171 25.99 -26.45 14.54
N ILE A 172 25.89 -27.69 15.03
CA ILE A 172 27.05 -28.54 15.31
C ILE A 172 27.68 -29.06 14.02
N GLU A 173 26.87 -29.58 13.10
CA GLU A 173 27.33 -30.13 11.82
C GLU A 173 28.14 -29.12 10.99
N HIS A 174 27.66 -27.88 10.91
CA HIS A 174 28.33 -26.82 10.16
C HIS A 174 29.36 -26.04 11.00
N GLY A 175 29.55 -26.37 12.28
CA GLY A 175 30.48 -25.65 13.16
C GLY A 175 30.16 -24.15 13.23
N LEU A 176 28.89 -23.80 13.42
CA LEU A 176 28.44 -22.42 13.53
C LEU A 176 28.76 -21.88 14.92
N ARG A 177 29.56 -20.82 14.96
CA ARG A 177 30.05 -20.15 16.17
C ARG A 177 30.05 -18.63 15.97
N PHE A 178 29.83 -17.90 17.06
CA PHE A 178 29.96 -16.45 17.13
C PHE A 178 31.44 -16.06 17.17
N VAL A 179 31.76 -14.88 16.63
CA VAL A 179 33.11 -14.30 16.77
C VAL A 179 33.26 -13.78 18.20
N GLU A 180 34.35 -14.16 18.88
CA GLU A 180 34.61 -13.77 20.26
C GLU A 180 35.45 -12.48 20.35
N GLY A 181 35.40 -11.80 21.49
CA GLY A 181 36.18 -10.57 21.74
C GLY A 181 35.65 -9.31 21.05
N LEU A 182 34.45 -9.35 20.46
CA LEU A 182 33.79 -8.20 19.86
C LEU A 182 32.63 -7.71 20.74
N SER A 183 32.55 -6.40 20.92
CA SER A 183 31.47 -5.75 21.69
C SER A 183 30.14 -5.63 20.95
N SER A 184 30.14 -5.82 19.62
CA SER A 184 28.95 -5.83 18.77
C SER A 184 29.24 -6.44 17.40
N HIS A 185 28.18 -6.83 16.67
CA HIS A 185 28.22 -7.36 15.29
C HIS A 185 28.87 -8.74 15.15
N GLU A 186 29.15 -9.41 16.27
CA GLU A 186 29.61 -10.80 16.34
C GLU A 186 28.62 -11.82 15.77
N ASP A 187 27.35 -11.41 15.71
CA ASP A 187 26.22 -12.17 15.22
C ASP A 187 26.13 -12.23 13.68
N GLN A 188 26.61 -11.20 12.98
CA GLN A 188 26.45 -11.13 11.52
C GLN A 188 27.19 -12.25 10.78
N PRO A 189 28.45 -12.61 11.11
CA PRO A 189 29.10 -13.79 10.55
C PRO A 189 28.34 -15.08 10.84
N PHE A 190 27.86 -15.25 12.07
CA PHE A 190 27.12 -16.43 12.50
C PHE A 190 25.82 -16.60 11.69
N THR A 191 24.93 -15.62 11.71
CA THR A 191 23.60 -15.71 11.08
C THR A 191 23.70 -15.71 9.57
N SER A 192 24.62 -14.92 9.00
CA SER A 192 24.84 -14.93 7.54
C SER A 192 25.26 -16.31 7.08
N ARG A 193 26.21 -16.94 7.77
CA ARG A 193 26.67 -18.29 7.44
C ARG A 193 25.54 -19.29 7.64
N ALA A 194 24.78 -19.20 8.73
CA ALA A 194 23.62 -20.05 8.97
C ALA A 194 22.62 -19.99 7.81
N TYR A 195 22.30 -18.82 7.28
CA TYR A 195 21.39 -18.70 6.12
C TYR A 195 21.93 -19.31 4.83
N PHE A 196 23.25 -19.31 4.62
CA PHE A 196 23.86 -19.95 3.45
C PHE A 196 23.95 -21.48 3.57
N GLU A 197 24.07 -22.00 4.80
CA GLU A 197 24.21 -23.43 5.07
C GLU A 197 22.84 -24.13 5.27
N ALA A 198 21.81 -23.40 5.71
CA ALA A 198 20.51 -23.99 6.03
C ALA A 198 19.84 -24.65 4.83
N ALA A 199 19.32 -25.87 5.02
CA ALA A 199 18.52 -26.55 4.01
C ALA A 199 17.15 -25.88 3.80
N GLY A 200 16.66 -25.16 4.82
CA GLY A 200 15.46 -24.34 4.74
C GLY A 200 15.32 -23.36 5.90
N ILE A 201 14.66 -22.25 5.62
CA ILE A 201 14.37 -21.16 6.56
C ILE A 201 12.84 -20.98 6.61
N SER A 202 12.27 -20.88 7.80
CA SER A 202 10.87 -20.52 8.01
C SER A 202 10.74 -19.09 8.57
N VAL A 203 9.64 -18.41 8.26
CA VAL A 203 9.32 -17.08 8.81
C VAL A 203 7.94 -17.15 9.46
N LEU A 204 7.87 -16.83 10.75
CA LEU A 204 6.64 -16.67 11.52
C LEU A 204 6.39 -15.17 11.74
N ALA A 205 5.61 -14.56 10.85
CA ALA A 205 5.25 -13.14 10.85
C ALA A 205 3.90 -12.85 11.52
N SER A 206 3.03 -13.85 11.62
CA SER A 206 1.65 -13.72 12.12
C SER A 206 1.54 -13.71 13.65
N TYR A 207 2.65 -13.86 14.37
CA TYR A 207 2.69 -13.88 15.83
C TYR A 207 3.93 -13.13 16.35
N ASP A 208 3.72 -12.25 17.33
CA ASP A 208 4.80 -11.50 17.98
C ASP A 208 5.65 -12.43 18.85
N CYS A 209 6.80 -12.85 18.34
CA CYS A 209 7.64 -13.87 18.98
C CYS A 209 8.61 -13.27 19.99
N TYR A 210 9.16 -12.09 19.69
CA TYR A 210 10.28 -11.50 20.42
C TYR A 210 10.06 -10.01 20.65
N TYR A 211 10.22 -9.55 21.89
CA TYR A 211 10.11 -8.15 22.25
C TYR A 211 11.49 -7.56 22.53
N TRP A 212 11.92 -6.66 21.64
CA TRP A 212 13.24 -6.05 21.63
C TRP A 212 13.20 -4.68 22.33
N VAL A 213 13.88 -4.57 23.47
CA VAL A 213 13.70 -3.48 24.44
C VAL A 213 14.91 -2.55 24.44
N ASP A 214 14.65 -1.24 24.38
CA ASP A 214 15.64 -0.22 24.76
C ASP A 214 15.81 -0.20 26.28
N ARG A 215 17.06 -0.23 26.75
CA ARG A 215 17.34 -0.02 28.18
C ARG A 215 17.05 1.43 28.55
N GLU A 216 16.42 1.64 29.69
CA GLU A 216 16.13 2.98 30.22
C GLU A 216 17.40 3.77 30.52
N ASP A 217 18.49 3.07 30.88
CA ASP A 217 19.79 3.68 31.19
C ASP A 217 20.67 3.95 29.95
N GLY A 218 20.22 3.52 28.76
CA GLY A 218 20.96 3.72 27.51
C GLY A 218 22.24 2.90 27.36
N THR A 219 22.46 1.87 28.20
CA THR A 219 23.76 1.18 28.27
C THR A 219 23.94 0.04 27.26
N SER A 220 22.90 -0.34 26.51
CA SER A 220 23.04 -1.44 25.53
C SER A 220 24.07 -1.07 24.45
N SER A 221 24.76 -2.06 23.87
CA SER A 221 25.78 -1.83 22.83
C SER A 221 25.27 -1.02 21.64
N LEU A 222 23.99 -1.16 21.29
CA LEU A 222 23.35 -0.38 20.23
C LEU A 222 23.11 1.08 20.63
N GLN A 223 22.78 1.34 21.91
CA GLN A 223 22.54 2.69 22.44
C GLN A 223 23.86 3.43 22.73
N SER A 224 24.92 2.72 23.12
CA SER A 224 26.25 3.28 23.38
C SER A 224 27.11 3.47 22.10
N GLY A 225 26.54 3.23 20.93
CA GLY A 225 27.16 3.51 19.63
C GLY A 225 27.94 2.36 18.99
N GLY A 226 28.04 1.20 19.65
CA GLY A 226 28.68 -0.01 19.15
C GLY A 226 30.22 0.06 19.03
N ALA A 227 30.79 -0.97 18.42
CA ALA A 227 32.24 -1.14 18.28
C ALA A 227 32.92 0.00 17.48
N PRO A 228 34.17 0.36 17.81
CA PRO A 228 34.98 1.31 17.05
C PRO A 228 35.28 0.77 15.63
N ALA A 229 35.56 1.68 14.70
CA ALA A 229 35.77 1.37 13.29
C ALA A 229 36.83 0.27 13.06
N GLU A 230 37.90 0.27 13.85
CA GLU A 230 39.03 -0.68 13.75
C GLU A 230 38.63 -2.14 14.02
N GLN A 231 37.69 -2.39 14.93
CA GLN A 231 37.17 -3.73 15.25
C GLN A 231 36.00 -4.09 14.32
N TYR A 232 35.22 -3.08 13.95
CA TYR A 232 33.97 -3.22 13.23
C TYR A 232 34.16 -3.60 11.75
N PHE A 233 34.91 -2.81 11.00
CA PHE A 233 34.99 -2.97 9.55
C PHE A 233 35.63 -4.29 9.09
N PRO A 234 36.65 -4.85 9.77
CA PRO A 234 37.17 -6.18 9.43
C PRO A 234 36.07 -7.26 9.43
N VAL A 235 35.22 -7.27 10.45
CA VAL A 235 34.12 -8.23 10.59
C VAL A 235 33.13 -8.08 9.44
N ILE A 236 32.74 -6.85 9.13
CA ILE A 236 31.82 -6.59 8.01
C ILE A 236 32.45 -6.97 6.66
N ALA A 237 33.74 -6.70 6.47
CA ALA A 237 34.46 -7.09 5.27
C ALA A 237 34.51 -8.61 5.10
N ASP A 238 34.69 -9.37 6.19
CA ASP A 238 34.68 -10.83 6.16
C ASP A 238 33.29 -11.37 5.78
N VAL A 239 32.22 -10.79 6.33
CA VAL A 239 30.84 -11.17 5.96
C VAL A 239 30.57 -10.86 4.48
N MET A 240 30.94 -9.67 4.00
CA MET A 240 30.75 -9.30 2.60
C MET A 240 31.60 -10.17 1.66
N SER A 241 32.83 -10.51 2.06
CA SER A 241 33.71 -11.44 1.33
C SER A 241 33.09 -12.83 1.24
N MET A 242 32.50 -13.33 2.33
CA MET A 242 31.76 -14.59 2.35
C MET A 242 30.53 -14.55 1.42
N VAL A 243 29.77 -13.45 1.41
CA VAL A 243 28.64 -13.29 0.47
C VAL A 243 29.16 -13.34 -0.97
N ALA A 244 30.25 -12.62 -1.27
CA ALA A 244 30.82 -12.57 -2.61
C ALA A 244 31.41 -13.90 -3.09
N SER A 245 31.90 -14.75 -2.18
CA SER A 245 32.42 -16.07 -2.51
C SER A 245 31.34 -17.13 -2.71
N ARG A 246 30.14 -16.92 -2.15
CA ARG A 246 29.00 -17.84 -2.24
C ARG A 246 27.96 -17.46 -3.28
N VAL A 247 27.90 -16.19 -3.67
CA VAL A 247 26.91 -15.68 -4.62
C VAL A 247 27.63 -15.02 -5.79
N GLU A 248 27.34 -15.50 -7.00
CA GLU A 248 27.88 -14.92 -8.23
C GLU A 248 27.45 -13.46 -8.41
N ALA A 249 28.20 -12.73 -9.22
CA ALA A 249 27.85 -11.36 -9.58
C ALA A 249 26.47 -11.32 -10.27
N GLY A 250 25.56 -10.50 -9.75
CA GLY A 250 24.21 -10.35 -10.28
C GLY A 250 23.23 -9.78 -9.26
N PRO A 251 21.92 -9.73 -9.60
CA PRO A 251 20.91 -9.05 -8.79
C PRO A 251 20.78 -9.55 -7.35
N LEU A 252 20.94 -10.86 -7.12
CA LEU A 252 20.90 -11.42 -5.77
C LEU A 252 22.08 -10.91 -4.93
N ARG A 253 23.31 -10.98 -5.45
CA ARG A 253 24.48 -10.46 -4.73
C ARG A 253 24.36 -8.96 -4.49
N ASP A 254 23.91 -8.20 -5.48
CA ASP A 254 23.70 -6.76 -5.32
C ASP A 254 22.66 -6.46 -4.22
N ARG A 255 21.58 -7.26 -4.11
CA ARG A 255 20.59 -7.13 -3.02
C ARG A 255 21.17 -7.40 -1.63
N LEU A 256 22.05 -8.41 -1.50
CA LEU A 256 22.71 -8.75 -0.24
C LEU A 256 23.79 -7.71 0.12
N MET A 257 24.55 -7.23 -0.88
CA MET A 257 25.53 -6.18 -0.70
C MET A 257 24.87 -4.85 -0.36
N PHE A 258 23.74 -4.51 -0.99
CA PHE A 258 22.96 -3.32 -0.67
C PHE A 258 22.60 -3.26 0.81
N ARG A 259 22.20 -4.39 1.41
CA ARG A 259 21.94 -4.49 2.85
C ARG A 259 23.16 -4.05 3.66
N HIS A 260 24.34 -4.61 3.36
CA HIS A 260 25.59 -4.30 4.06
C HIS A 260 26.03 -2.86 3.85
N PHE A 261 25.94 -2.36 2.62
CA PHE A 261 26.23 -0.95 2.34
C PHE A 261 25.28 -0.02 3.08
N ARG A 262 24.00 -0.37 3.18
CA ARG A 262 22.98 0.46 3.82
C ARG A 262 23.17 0.54 5.32
N PHE A 263 23.28 -0.61 6.00
CA PHE A 263 23.24 -0.64 7.45
C PHE A 263 24.63 -0.56 8.09
N GLU A 264 25.67 -1.07 7.42
CA GLU A 264 27.00 -1.18 8.02
C GLU A 264 28.00 -0.17 7.47
N VAL A 265 28.02 0.04 6.15
CA VAL A 265 29.03 0.93 5.55
C VAL A 265 28.58 2.38 5.61
N PHE A 266 27.48 2.73 4.93
CA PHE A 266 27.05 4.11 4.79
C PHE A 266 26.38 4.68 6.03
N ASN A 267 25.84 3.83 6.90
CA ASN A 267 25.32 4.26 8.20
C ASN A 267 26.42 4.79 9.13
N ARG A 268 27.69 4.40 8.91
CA ARG A 268 28.82 4.96 9.65
C ARG A 268 29.08 6.42 9.28
N PHE A 269 28.73 6.85 8.06
CA PHE A 269 28.87 8.24 7.59
C PHE A 269 27.65 9.10 7.98
N GLY A 270 27.51 9.36 9.28
CA GLY A 270 26.45 10.18 9.88
C GLY A 270 26.90 10.88 11.15
N ALA A 271 26.02 11.01 12.14
CA ALA A 271 26.32 11.69 13.40
C ALA A 271 27.55 11.10 14.12
N ARG A 272 27.73 9.77 14.09
CA ARG A 272 28.91 9.11 14.66
C ARG A 272 30.20 9.58 13.97
N TYR A 273 30.24 9.56 12.64
CA TYR A 273 31.42 10.03 11.90
C TYR A 273 31.76 11.48 12.22
N LEU A 274 30.75 12.35 12.31
CA LEU A 274 30.95 13.77 12.65
C LEU A 274 31.51 13.97 14.07
N ALA A 275 31.11 13.12 15.03
CA ALA A 275 31.56 13.18 16.41
C ALA A 275 32.86 12.41 16.69
N ALA A 276 33.33 11.60 15.73
CA ALA A 276 34.49 10.74 15.89
C ALA A 276 35.82 11.53 15.86
N SER A 277 36.87 10.95 16.46
CA SER A 277 38.22 11.47 16.32
C SER A 277 38.69 11.39 14.86
N GLU A 278 39.65 12.23 14.46
CA GLU A 278 40.20 12.18 13.10
C GLU A 278 40.84 10.82 12.77
N GLU A 279 41.38 10.11 13.77
CA GLU A 279 41.87 8.74 13.61
C GLU A 279 40.74 7.77 13.25
N GLU A 280 39.62 7.79 13.98
CA GLU A 280 38.47 6.92 13.69
C GLU A 280 37.80 7.29 12.35
N LYS A 281 37.74 8.59 12.01
CA LYS A 281 37.27 9.01 10.69
C LYS A 281 38.17 8.48 9.57
N ALA A 282 39.49 8.59 9.71
CA ALA A 282 40.45 8.08 8.74
C ALA A 282 40.30 6.56 8.52
N PHE A 283 40.15 5.79 9.61
CA PHE A 283 39.83 4.35 9.51
C PHE A 283 38.51 4.10 8.79
N THR A 284 37.48 4.88 9.10
CA THR A 284 36.16 4.77 8.47
C THR A 284 36.22 5.05 6.98
N ARG A 285 36.95 6.09 6.55
CA ARG A 285 37.16 6.41 5.13
C ARG A 285 37.95 5.31 4.42
N LEU A 286 39.04 4.84 5.02
CA LEU A 286 39.88 3.78 4.46
C LEU A 286 39.08 2.50 4.19
N TRP A 287 38.33 2.02 5.19
CA TRP A 287 37.52 0.83 5.04
C TRP A 287 36.31 1.03 4.13
N GLY A 288 35.64 2.18 4.24
CA GLY A 288 34.57 2.57 3.33
C GLY A 288 35.01 2.50 1.87
N ARG A 289 36.19 3.07 1.55
CA ARG A 289 36.80 2.98 0.21
C ARG A 289 37.05 1.54 -0.22
N LYS A 290 37.74 0.74 0.61
CA LYS A 290 38.03 -0.67 0.30
C LYS A 290 36.76 -1.48 -0.05
N LEU A 291 35.70 -1.32 0.73
CA LEU A 291 34.43 -2.02 0.50
C LEU A 291 33.73 -1.50 -0.75
N VAL A 292 33.71 -0.18 -0.95
CA VAL A 292 33.14 0.46 -2.14
C VAL A 292 33.87 0.02 -3.41
N ASP A 293 35.19 -0.05 -3.41
CA ASP A 293 35.99 -0.53 -4.55
C ASP A 293 35.75 -2.01 -4.85
N SER A 294 35.51 -2.81 -3.82
CA SER A 294 35.34 -4.26 -3.98
C SER A 294 33.94 -4.65 -4.47
N TRP A 295 32.88 -4.01 -3.94
CA TRP A 295 31.52 -4.56 -4.08
C TRP A 295 30.40 -3.53 -4.35
N TYR A 296 30.69 -2.23 -4.46
CA TYR A 296 29.66 -1.22 -4.76
C TYR A 296 29.42 -1.09 -6.27
N THR A 297 28.68 -2.04 -6.85
CA THR A 297 28.35 -2.08 -8.28
C THR A 297 27.31 -1.02 -8.66
N ASP A 298 27.07 -0.82 -9.96
CA ASP A 298 25.96 0.03 -10.44
C ASP A 298 24.59 -0.48 -9.98
N GLY A 299 24.42 -1.81 -9.86
CA GLY A 299 23.20 -2.41 -9.32
C GLY A 299 22.98 -2.07 -7.85
N VAL A 300 24.04 -2.08 -7.04
CA VAL A 300 23.98 -1.61 -5.64
C VAL A 300 23.73 -0.10 -5.58
N ALA A 301 24.43 0.69 -6.42
CA ALA A 301 24.31 2.14 -6.45
C ALA A 301 22.90 2.61 -6.84
N ALA A 302 22.23 1.88 -7.73
CA ALA A 302 20.87 2.16 -8.18
C ALA A 302 19.84 2.15 -7.05
N GLU A 303 20.11 1.43 -5.94
CA GLU A 303 19.24 1.37 -4.75
C GLU A 303 19.41 2.58 -3.81
N PHE A 304 20.48 3.36 -3.97
CA PHE A 304 20.78 4.51 -3.12
C PHE A 304 20.36 5.86 -3.72
N GLY A 305 20.06 6.81 -2.84
CA GLY A 305 19.84 8.22 -3.19
C GLY A 305 21.16 9.00 -3.35
N PRO A 306 21.07 10.29 -3.74
CA PRO A 306 22.24 11.11 -4.03
C PRO A 306 23.27 11.18 -2.91
N ARG A 307 22.86 11.42 -1.66
CA ARG A 307 23.77 11.53 -0.51
C ARG A 307 24.75 10.35 -0.44
N THR A 308 24.23 9.14 -0.54
CA THR A 308 25.03 7.92 -0.42
C THR A 308 25.90 7.68 -1.66
N ARG A 309 25.39 7.95 -2.86
CA ARG A 309 26.20 7.86 -4.09
C ARG A 309 27.35 8.87 -4.08
N LEU A 310 27.13 10.05 -3.51
CA LEU A 310 28.17 11.06 -3.29
C LEU A 310 29.21 10.60 -2.28
N ILE A 311 28.80 10.04 -1.13
CA ILE A 311 29.73 9.43 -0.17
C ILE A 311 30.57 8.36 -0.85
N ALA A 312 29.96 7.43 -1.60
CA ALA A 312 30.67 6.39 -2.32
C ALA A 312 31.67 6.97 -3.35
N HIS A 313 31.27 8.00 -4.11
CA HIS A 313 32.16 8.66 -5.06
C HIS A 313 33.33 9.35 -4.37
N CYS A 314 33.08 10.11 -3.29
CA CYS A 314 34.12 10.79 -2.53
C CYS A 314 35.12 9.79 -1.94
N LEU A 315 34.64 8.65 -1.44
CA LEU A 315 35.51 7.58 -0.94
C LEU A 315 36.41 7.00 -2.03
N ARG A 316 35.93 6.82 -3.27
CA ARG A 316 36.72 6.31 -4.41
C ARG A 316 37.71 7.32 -4.97
N ALA A 317 37.33 8.59 -4.97
CA ALA A 317 38.08 9.67 -5.59
C ALA A 317 38.95 10.47 -4.60
N ASP A 318 39.03 10.02 -3.34
CA ASP A 318 39.81 10.65 -2.26
C ASP A 318 39.40 12.11 -1.99
N LEU A 319 38.11 12.42 -2.14
CA LEU A 319 37.55 13.76 -1.94
C LEU A 319 37.09 13.96 -0.49
N ASP A 320 38.04 13.92 0.45
CA ASP A 320 37.75 14.00 1.89
C ASP A 320 37.11 15.35 2.27
N ASP A 321 37.51 16.46 1.66
CA ASP A 321 36.93 17.79 1.90
C ASP A 321 35.45 17.85 1.46
N VAL A 322 35.13 17.30 0.29
CA VAL A 322 33.76 17.22 -0.20
C VAL A 322 32.92 16.26 0.65
N LEU A 323 33.51 15.16 1.13
CA LEU A 323 32.84 14.23 2.03
C LEU A 323 32.41 14.92 3.33
N GLU A 324 33.27 15.77 3.92
CA GLU A 324 32.94 16.55 5.12
C GLU A 324 31.82 17.58 4.88
N GLU A 325 31.62 18.05 3.64
CA GLU A 325 30.45 18.89 3.25
C GLU A 325 29.17 18.04 3.06
N VAL A 326 29.29 16.85 2.46
CA VAL A 326 28.15 15.99 2.11
C VAL A 326 27.55 15.27 3.32
N VAL A 327 28.37 14.77 4.24
CA VAL A 327 27.91 14.00 5.42
C VAL A 327 26.91 14.78 6.29
N PRO A 328 27.15 16.03 6.70
CA PRO A 328 26.19 16.78 7.52
C PRO A 328 24.95 17.23 6.73
N THR A 329 25.03 17.28 5.40
CA THR A 329 23.90 17.71 4.57
C THR A 329 22.69 16.80 4.79
N TRP A 330 21.53 17.43 5.04
CA TRP A 330 20.25 16.77 5.33
C TRP A 330 20.17 16.06 6.69
N ILE A 331 21.15 16.25 7.60
CA ILE A 331 21.01 15.86 9.01
C ILE A 331 20.17 16.90 9.78
N ASP A 332 20.35 18.18 9.47
CA ASP A 332 19.65 19.30 10.15
C ASP A 332 18.24 19.59 9.60
N GLY A 333 17.67 18.68 8.81
CA GLY A 333 16.33 18.83 8.21
C GLY A 333 16.25 19.76 7.00
N VAL A 334 17.31 20.50 6.66
CA VAL A 334 17.37 21.30 5.43
C VAL A 334 17.69 20.39 4.24
N ARG A 335 16.74 20.29 3.31
CA ARG A 335 16.88 19.47 2.10
C ARG A 335 17.56 20.28 0.99
N PRO A 336 18.54 19.73 0.25
CA PRO A 336 19.12 20.42 -0.89
C PRO A 336 18.08 20.73 -1.97
N ALA A 337 18.32 21.80 -2.72
CA ALA A 337 17.44 22.21 -3.81
C ALA A 337 17.33 21.14 -4.90
N THR A 338 16.17 21.07 -5.56
CA THR A 338 16.02 20.25 -6.76
C THR A 338 16.24 21.11 -7.99
N VAL A 339 17.11 20.66 -8.88
CA VAL A 339 17.41 21.32 -10.16
C VAL A 339 16.88 20.44 -11.28
N VAL A 340 16.06 20.99 -12.16
CA VAL A 340 15.59 20.32 -13.38
C VAL A 340 16.34 20.88 -14.57
N ASP A 341 16.99 20.01 -15.34
CA ASP A 341 17.74 20.37 -16.54
C ASP A 341 17.40 19.38 -17.66
N GLY A 342 16.77 19.89 -18.72
CA GLY A 342 16.16 19.07 -19.76
C GLY A 342 15.12 18.09 -19.19
N ASP A 343 15.35 16.80 -19.42
CA ASP A 343 14.51 15.68 -18.99
C ASP A 343 14.98 15.04 -17.67
N ARG A 344 15.96 15.65 -16.99
CA ARG A 344 16.57 15.11 -15.76
C ARG A 344 16.33 16.02 -14.56
N ALA A 345 16.31 15.38 -13.39
CA ALA A 345 16.23 16.08 -12.11
C ALA A 345 17.42 15.69 -11.23
N TYR A 346 18.02 16.67 -10.57
CA TYR A 346 19.16 16.51 -9.69
C TYR A 346 18.85 17.09 -8.31
N MET A 347 19.39 16.48 -7.26
CA MET A 347 19.41 17.08 -5.93
C MET A 347 20.76 17.78 -5.76
N ALA A 348 20.76 19.11 -5.69
CA ALA A 348 21.97 19.95 -5.66
C ALA A 348 22.64 19.92 -4.26
N PHE A 349 23.17 18.77 -3.90
CA PHE A 349 24.12 18.61 -2.79
C PHE A 349 25.38 19.47 -3.03
N PRO A 350 26.24 19.65 -1.99
CA PRO A 350 27.50 20.36 -2.14
C PRO A 350 28.28 19.93 -3.39
N ARG A 351 28.92 20.91 -4.03
CA ARG A 351 29.74 20.76 -5.23
C ARG A 351 29.01 20.29 -6.50
N PHE A 352 27.67 20.38 -6.54
CA PHE A 352 26.91 20.10 -7.76
C PHE A 352 27.41 20.98 -8.93
N ARG A 353 27.95 20.32 -9.97
CA ARG A 353 28.56 20.93 -11.16
C ARG A 353 29.73 21.89 -10.88
N ASP A 354 30.37 21.77 -9.71
CA ASP A 354 31.66 22.41 -9.47
C ASP A 354 32.73 21.63 -10.24
N PRO A 355 33.36 22.20 -11.28
CA PRO A 355 34.36 21.49 -12.08
C PRO A 355 35.59 21.07 -11.27
N SER A 356 35.88 21.75 -10.15
CA SER A 356 37.02 21.44 -9.29
C SER A 356 36.83 20.14 -8.49
N ALA A 357 35.58 19.74 -8.23
CA ALA A 357 35.27 18.51 -7.50
C ALA A 357 35.26 17.27 -8.40
N GLY A 358 35.07 17.42 -9.71
CA GLY A 358 35.11 16.30 -10.67
C GLY A 358 33.98 15.26 -10.50
N ILE A 359 32.92 15.58 -9.76
CA ILE A 359 31.84 14.64 -9.45
C ILE A 359 30.84 14.58 -10.61
N PRO A 360 30.49 13.39 -11.12
CA PRO A 360 29.54 13.26 -12.22
C PRO A 360 28.10 13.55 -11.77
N ASP A 361 27.30 14.15 -12.66
CA ASP A 361 25.87 14.46 -12.45
C ASP A 361 25.05 13.22 -12.03
N SER A 362 25.48 12.01 -12.43
CA SER A 362 24.83 10.74 -12.04
C SER A 362 24.80 10.50 -10.53
N CYS A 363 25.76 11.06 -9.76
CA CYS A 363 25.74 11.01 -8.30
C CYS A 363 24.59 11.85 -7.72
N TYR A 364 24.19 12.93 -8.40
CA TYR A 364 23.14 13.86 -7.98
C TYR A 364 21.74 13.50 -8.52
N ASP A 365 21.67 12.61 -9.50
CA ASP A 365 20.46 12.29 -10.28
C ASP A 365 19.31 11.69 -9.43
N ILE A 366 18.17 12.35 -9.39
CA ILE A 366 16.93 11.88 -8.77
C ILE A 366 15.80 11.69 -9.78
N THR A 367 16.10 11.64 -11.08
CA THR A 367 15.11 11.64 -12.17
C THR A 367 14.06 10.56 -11.97
N GLU A 368 14.45 9.32 -11.65
CA GLU A 368 13.51 8.22 -11.40
C GLU A 368 12.93 8.21 -9.98
N ARG A 369 13.57 8.92 -9.04
CA ARG A 369 13.23 8.93 -7.61
C ARG A 369 12.36 10.12 -7.20
N ILE A 370 12.23 11.12 -8.06
CA ILE A 370 11.53 12.36 -7.74
C ILE A 370 10.02 12.11 -7.64
N GLY A 371 9.46 12.42 -6.48
CA GLY A 371 8.05 12.20 -6.19
C GLY A 371 7.15 13.22 -6.88
N VAL A 372 5.97 12.78 -7.28
CA VAL A 372 4.88 13.63 -7.76
C VAL A 372 3.80 13.69 -6.70
N ARG A 373 3.47 14.91 -6.25
CA ARG A 373 2.24 15.17 -5.51
C ARG A 373 1.07 15.15 -6.50
N SER A 374 0.01 14.42 -6.20
CA SER A 374 -1.19 14.31 -7.04
C SER A 374 -2.39 13.99 -6.16
N GLU A 375 -3.38 14.88 -6.16
CA GLU A 375 -4.61 14.74 -5.37
C GLU A 375 -5.80 15.32 -6.13
N LEU A 376 -6.91 14.57 -6.17
CA LEU A 376 -8.19 15.07 -6.66
C LEU A 376 -8.87 15.85 -5.54
N THR A 377 -9.19 17.12 -5.77
CA THR A 377 -9.83 18.00 -4.78
C THR A 377 -11.27 18.38 -5.14
N GLY A 378 -11.70 18.16 -6.39
CA GLY A 378 -13.10 18.29 -6.73
C GLY A 378 -13.45 17.85 -8.15
N VAL A 379 -14.67 17.37 -8.32
CA VAL A 379 -15.26 17.08 -9.63
C VAL A 379 -16.68 17.64 -9.65
N ALA A 380 -17.02 18.43 -10.66
CA ALA A 380 -18.34 19.04 -10.75
C ALA A 380 -18.76 19.28 -12.20
N TRP A 381 -20.05 19.18 -12.48
CA TRP A 381 -20.60 19.66 -13.75
C TRP A 381 -20.63 21.19 -13.75
N GLU A 382 -20.03 21.80 -14.76
CA GLU A 382 -20.06 23.25 -15.00
C GLU A 382 -20.64 23.49 -16.40
N ARG A 383 -21.93 23.83 -16.45
CA ARG A 383 -22.70 23.95 -17.70
C ARG A 383 -22.61 22.67 -18.53
N ASP A 384 -21.89 22.72 -19.65
CA ASP A 384 -21.73 21.66 -20.65
C ASP A 384 -20.40 20.90 -20.55
N ARG A 385 -19.64 21.14 -19.47
CA ARG A 385 -18.31 20.56 -19.26
C ARG A 385 -18.21 19.93 -17.88
N LEU A 386 -17.27 19.00 -17.73
CA LEU A 386 -16.90 18.46 -16.42
C LEU A 386 -15.65 19.19 -15.92
N ARG A 387 -15.81 19.91 -14.81
CA ARG A 387 -14.71 20.56 -14.10
C ARG A 387 -14.02 19.54 -13.21
N VAL A 388 -12.70 19.45 -13.32
CA VAL A 388 -11.82 18.62 -12.48
C VAL A 388 -10.83 19.56 -11.79
N ASP A 389 -10.90 19.63 -10.47
CA ASP A 389 -10.00 20.36 -9.60
C ASP A 389 -9.05 19.38 -8.90
N GLY A 390 -7.79 19.75 -8.76
CA GLY A 390 -6.79 18.93 -8.07
C GLY A 390 -5.57 19.71 -7.66
N VAL A 391 -4.64 19.02 -7.01
CA VAL A 391 -3.30 19.51 -6.66
C VAL A 391 -2.28 18.60 -7.32
N ALA A 392 -1.32 19.19 -8.04
CA ALA A 392 -0.23 18.45 -8.64
C ALA A 392 1.08 19.25 -8.66
N GLY A 393 2.20 18.56 -8.42
CA GLY A 393 3.52 19.17 -8.42
C GLY A 393 4.63 18.15 -8.29
N ILE A 394 5.83 18.51 -8.74
CA ILE A 394 7.05 17.73 -8.57
C ILE A 394 7.71 18.17 -7.25
N ALA A 395 8.02 17.21 -6.39
CA ALA A 395 8.51 17.49 -5.05
C ALA A 395 9.88 18.20 -5.08
N GLY A 396 9.98 19.37 -4.45
CA GLY A 396 11.22 20.14 -4.34
C GLY A 396 11.48 21.12 -5.49
N VAL A 397 10.56 21.23 -6.44
CA VAL A 397 10.58 22.22 -7.53
C VAL A 397 9.53 23.29 -7.25
N GLU A 398 9.80 24.55 -7.58
CA GLU A 398 8.84 25.64 -7.38
C GLU A 398 7.59 25.46 -8.24
N THR A 399 6.41 25.60 -7.65
CA THR A 399 5.14 25.47 -8.38
C THR A 399 5.03 26.40 -9.59
N ALA A 400 5.73 27.55 -9.56
CA ALA A 400 5.86 28.51 -10.65
C ALA A 400 6.31 27.90 -12.00
N GLU A 401 7.09 26.81 -11.98
CA GLU A 401 7.69 26.20 -13.18
C GLU A 401 6.83 25.09 -13.84
N HIS A 402 5.82 24.57 -13.13
CA HIS A 402 5.06 23.38 -13.53
C HIS A 402 3.96 23.63 -14.58
N ARG A 403 4.05 23.02 -15.76
CA ARG A 403 2.91 22.91 -16.68
C ARG A 403 2.11 21.67 -16.32
N VAL A 404 0.84 21.86 -15.97
CA VAL A 404 -0.06 20.76 -15.56
C VAL A 404 -1.05 20.47 -16.68
N SER A 405 -1.34 19.19 -16.91
CA SER A 405 -2.41 18.75 -17.82
C SER A 405 -3.13 17.55 -17.23
N LEU A 406 -4.44 17.49 -17.45
CA LEU A 406 -5.22 16.28 -17.17
C LEU A 406 -5.06 15.33 -18.35
N LEU A 407 -4.70 14.08 -18.08
CA LEU A 407 -4.64 13.03 -19.08
C LEU A 407 -5.86 12.13 -18.93
N LEU A 408 -6.60 11.94 -20.01
CA LEU A 408 -7.69 10.97 -20.09
C LEU A 408 -7.22 9.80 -20.94
N ARG A 409 -7.15 8.62 -20.33
CA ARG A 409 -6.79 7.38 -21.02
C ARG A 409 -8.05 6.64 -21.41
N ASP A 410 -8.17 6.29 -22.68
CA ASP A 410 -9.29 5.54 -23.23
C ASP A 410 -9.19 4.03 -22.88
N PRO A 411 -10.21 3.21 -23.22
CA PRO A 411 -10.19 1.77 -22.99
C PRO A 411 -9.09 1.00 -23.74
N ASP A 412 -8.62 1.54 -24.87
CA ASP A 412 -7.58 0.93 -25.72
C ASP A 412 -6.16 1.34 -25.29
N GLY A 413 -6.05 2.27 -24.33
CA GLY A 413 -4.80 2.77 -23.76
C GLY A 413 -4.31 4.10 -24.35
N THR A 414 -5.00 4.67 -25.33
CA THR A 414 -4.68 5.98 -25.94
C THR A 414 -4.83 7.10 -24.92
N VAL A 415 -3.87 8.03 -24.91
CA VAL A 415 -3.85 9.15 -23.96
C VAL A 415 -4.25 10.44 -24.66
N HIS A 416 -5.26 11.11 -24.10
CA HIS A 416 -5.74 12.41 -24.56
C HIS A 416 -5.44 13.48 -23.53
N ARG A 417 -4.74 14.54 -23.95
CA ARG A 417 -4.32 15.64 -23.07
C ARG A 417 -5.38 16.73 -23.04
N VAL A 418 -5.87 17.05 -21.85
CA VAL A 418 -6.78 18.16 -21.55
C VAL A 418 -5.98 19.24 -20.83
N PRO A 419 -5.86 20.47 -21.40
CA PRO A 419 -5.15 21.56 -20.74
C PRO A 419 -5.72 21.87 -19.35
N ALA A 420 -4.84 22.12 -18.37
CA ALA A 420 -5.23 22.55 -17.04
C ALA A 420 -4.67 23.95 -16.75
N ALA A 421 -5.50 24.81 -16.17
CA ALA A 421 -5.09 26.13 -15.69
C ALA A 421 -4.71 26.04 -14.21
N ARG A 422 -3.63 26.73 -13.81
CA ARG A 422 -3.31 26.87 -12.39
C ARG A 422 -4.32 27.77 -11.70
N ARG A 423 -4.55 27.52 -10.41
CA ARG A 423 -5.39 28.35 -9.56
C ARG A 423 -4.53 29.20 -8.62
N GLY A 424 -4.59 30.52 -8.77
CA GLY A 424 -3.98 31.46 -7.82
C GLY A 424 -4.76 31.56 -6.52
N GLY A 425 -4.08 31.87 -5.41
CA GLY A 425 -4.70 32.11 -4.10
C GLY A 425 -5.25 30.86 -3.39
N GLY A 426 -4.84 29.67 -3.81
CA GLY A 426 -5.19 28.38 -3.18
C GLY A 426 -3.96 27.60 -2.73
N GLU A 427 -4.14 26.30 -2.49
CA GLU A 427 -3.05 25.39 -2.15
C GLU A 427 -1.98 25.33 -3.25
N GLU A 428 -0.72 25.17 -2.86
CA GLU A 428 0.41 25.07 -3.78
C GLU A 428 0.23 23.92 -4.77
N GLY A 429 0.35 24.19 -6.08
CA GLY A 429 0.14 23.20 -7.13
C GLY A 429 -1.33 22.99 -7.52
N ALA A 430 -2.26 23.80 -7.03
CA ALA A 430 -3.68 23.71 -7.42
C ALA A 430 -3.90 23.97 -8.93
N PHE A 431 -4.66 23.10 -9.57
CA PHE A 431 -5.04 23.20 -10.98
C PHE A 431 -6.54 22.95 -11.20
N ARG A 432 -7.02 23.37 -12.37
CA ARG A 432 -8.37 23.11 -12.88
C ARG A 432 -8.31 22.73 -14.35
N ALA A 433 -8.97 21.64 -14.70
CA ALA A 433 -9.20 21.21 -16.07
C ALA A 433 -10.70 21.15 -16.37
N HIS A 434 -11.07 21.35 -17.64
CA HIS A 434 -12.44 21.21 -18.12
C HIS A 434 -12.47 20.16 -19.22
N VAL A 435 -13.17 19.06 -18.98
CA VAL A 435 -13.40 18.01 -19.98
C VAL A 435 -14.65 18.37 -20.79
N GLU A 436 -14.49 18.45 -22.10
CA GLU A 436 -15.55 18.74 -23.06
C GLU A 436 -16.06 17.45 -23.72
N PHE A 437 -17.36 17.42 -24.06
CA PHE A 437 -18.03 16.26 -24.64
C PHE A 437 -18.76 16.65 -25.94
N GLY A 438 -18.90 15.69 -26.85
CA GLY A 438 -19.63 15.86 -28.12
C GLY A 438 -18.73 15.85 -29.36
N PRO A 439 -19.21 16.38 -30.50
CA PRO A 439 -18.48 16.36 -31.76
C PRO A 439 -17.08 16.98 -31.63
N GLY A 440 -16.04 16.23 -32.00
CA GLY A 440 -14.64 16.64 -31.88
C GLY A 440 -13.98 16.35 -30.54
N SER A 441 -14.75 15.93 -29.52
CA SER A 441 -14.16 15.38 -28.28
C SER A 441 -13.67 13.95 -28.53
N PRO A 442 -12.50 13.57 -28.00
CA PRO A 442 -12.04 12.18 -28.07
C PRO A 442 -12.84 11.25 -27.16
N VAL A 443 -13.63 11.80 -26.22
CA VAL A 443 -14.32 11.01 -25.20
C VAL A 443 -15.53 10.29 -25.80
N GLY A 444 -15.35 9.01 -26.12
CA GLY A 444 -16.37 8.09 -26.61
C GLY A 444 -16.81 7.03 -25.58
N PRO A 445 -17.69 6.08 -25.97
CA PRO A 445 -18.14 5.00 -25.11
C PRO A 445 -16.98 4.18 -24.52
N GLY A 446 -17.04 3.87 -23.23
CA GLY A 446 -15.99 3.14 -22.52
C GLY A 446 -15.75 3.64 -21.11
N THR A 447 -14.81 3.02 -20.41
CA THR A 447 -14.31 3.52 -19.12
C THR A 447 -12.99 4.23 -19.33
N TRP A 448 -12.96 5.52 -18.99
CA TRP A 448 -11.78 6.36 -19.14
C TRP A 448 -11.14 6.61 -17.78
N SER A 449 -9.82 6.46 -17.66
CA SER A 449 -9.11 6.79 -16.41
C SER A 449 -8.43 8.15 -16.49
N ALA A 450 -8.46 8.90 -15.39
CA ALA A 450 -7.82 10.21 -15.30
C ALA A 450 -6.46 10.15 -14.57
N GLU A 451 -5.45 10.74 -15.19
CA GLU A 451 -4.11 10.95 -14.64
C GLU A 451 -3.76 12.44 -14.73
N VAL A 452 -2.76 12.88 -13.97
CA VAL A 452 -2.19 14.21 -14.09
C VAL A 452 -0.78 14.11 -14.65
N GLU A 453 -0.52 14.89 -15.69
CA GLU A 453 0.82 15.15 -16.21
C GLU A 453 1.33 16.45 -15.60
N VAL A 454 2.52 16.38 -15.03
CA VAL A 454 3.25 17.54 -14.55
C VAL A 454 4.57 17.61 -15.31
N ARG A 455 4.78 18.73 -16.00
CA ARG A 455 5.97 18.98 -16.81
C ARG A 455 6.74 20.18 -16.26
N VAL A 456 8.05 20.01 -16.08
CA VAL A 456 9.01 21.08 -15.80
C VAL A 456 10.12 20.94 -16.83
N HIS A 457 10.33 21.96 -17.66
CA HIS A 457 11.20 21.85 -18.85
C HIS A 457 10.79 20.64 -19.72
N ASP A 458 11.69 19.69 -19.96
CA ASP A 458 11.40 18.45 -20.70
C ASP A 458 11.12 17.26 -19.77
N LEU A 459 11.31 17.40 -18.45
CA LEU A 459 10.95 16.40 -17.46
C LEU A 459 9.43 16.26 -17.37
N VAL A 460 8.94 15.06 -17.65
CA VAL A 460 7.53 14.71 -17.58
C VAL A 460 7.30 13.68 -16.51
N LYS A 461 6.38 13.96 -15.59
CA LYS A 461 5.91 12.97 -14.64
C LYS A 461 4.40 12.83 -14.71
N VAL A 462 3.95 11.58 -14.78
CA VAL A 462 2.53 11.23 -14.84
C VAL A 462 2.17 10.45 -13.57
N LYS A 463 1.07 10.83 -12.94
CA LYS A 463 0.55 10.11 -11.77
C LYS A 463 -0.96 10.07 -11.80
N ARG A 464 -1.55 8.98 -11.30
CA ARG A 464 -3.01 8.89 -11.14
C ARG A 464 -3.53 9.99 -10.23
N LEU A 465 -4.70 10.53 -10.57
CA LEU A 465 -5.40 11.52 -9.76
C LEU A 465 -6.36 10.81 -8.80
N THR A 466 -6.00 10.76 -7.52
CA THR A 466 -6.72 10.00 -6.49
C THR A 466 -7.41 10.93 -5.50
N ALA A 467 -8.66 10.63 -5.16
CA ALA A 467 -9.42 11.41 -4.18
C ALA A 467 -9.02 11.06 -2.74
N ALA A 468 -8.88 12.09 -1.90
CA ALA A 468 -8.80 11.96 -0.46
C ALA A 468 -10.21 12.00 0.18
N GLY A 469 -10.33 11.43 1.39
CA GLY A 469 -11.52 11.57 2.23
C GLY A 469 -12.79 10.92 1.66
N ASP A 470 -13.93 11.55 1.89
CA ASP A 470 -15.28 11.09 1.56
C ASP A 470 -15.83 11.68 0.24
N MET A 471 -14.97 12.23 -0.61
CA MET A 471 -15.38 12.85 -1.88
C MET A 471 -16.30 11.95 -2.71
N GLU A 472 -17.45 12.50 -3.10
CA GLU A 472 -18.39 11.88 -4.04
C GLU A 472 -18.41 12.65 -5.37
N PRO A 473 -18.13 11.99 -6.51
CA PRO A 473 -18.30 12.59 -7.83
C PRO A 473 -19.76 12.92 -8.14
N PRO A 474 -20.03 13.88 -9.04
CA PRO A 474 -21.39 14.27 -9.38
C PRO A 474 -22.10 13.18 -10.20
N GLY A 475 -23.43 13.17 -10.15
CA GLY A 475 -24.25 12.19 -10.87
C GLY A 475 -24.11 12.24 -12.40
N THR A 476 -24.59 11.18 -13.05
CA THR A 476 -24.58 11.01 -14.52
C THR A 476 -25.36 12.11 -15.23
N ARG A 477 -24.84 12.60 -16.36
CA ARG A 477 -25.58 13.52 -17.26
C ARG A 477 -25.55 13.07 -18.71
N LEU A 478 -26.62 13.40 -19.43
CA LEU A 478 -26.65 13.38 -20.89
C LEU A 478 -25.77 14.51 -21.43
N THR A 479 -24.90 14.19 -22.37
CA THR A 479 -23.97 15.12 -23.02
C THR A 479 -24.25 15.17 -24.53
N ARG A 480 -23.57 16.10 -25.22
CA ARG A 480 -23.56 16.17 -26.69
C ARG A 480 -23.10 14.85 -27.31
N GLY A 481 -23.56 14.54 -28.51
CA GLY A 481 -23.31 13.24 -29.16
C GLY A 481 -24.09 12.08 -28.52
N ALA A 482 -25.14 12.36 -27.74
CA ALA A 482 -26.04 11.38 -27.15
C ALA A 482 -25.39 10.38 -26.18
N LEU A 483 -24.36 10.81 -25.44
CA LEU A 483 -23.64 9.99 -24.46
C LEU A 483 -24.09 10.29 -23.03
N ALA A 484 -24.21 9.25 -22.22
CA ALA A 484 -24.34 9.32 -20.77
C ALA A 484 -22.95 9.24 -20.13
N VAL A 485 -22.54 10.31 -19.45
CA VAL A 485 -21.23 10.37 -18.79
C VAL A 485 -21.43 10.36 -17.28
N GLN A 486 -20.82 9.38 -16.62
CA GLN A 486 -20.81 9.23 -15.17
C GLN A 486 -19.37 9.35 -14.65
N PRO A 487 -19.01 10.49 -14.03
CA PRO A 487 -17.82 10.57 -13.20
C PRO A 487 -17.97 9.63 -12.00
N ARG A 488 -16.93 8.84 -11.71
CA ARG A 488 -16.92 7.91 -10.58
C ARG A 488 -15.50 7.75 -10.03
N LEU A 489 -15.37 7.16 -8.85
CA LEU A 489 -14.09 6.75 -8.30
C LEU A 489 -13.94 5.23 -8.45
N GLY A 490 -12.80 4.78 -8.98
CA GLY A 490 -12.49 3.35 -9.11
C GLY A 490 -12.38 2.65 -7.77
N ALA A 491 -12.75 1.36 -7.72
CA ALA A 491 -12.66 0.54 -6.51
C ALA A 491 -11.20 0.41 -6.04
N GLY A 492 -10.94 0.60 -4.74
CA GLY A 492 -9.59 0.58 -4.17
C GLY A 492 -8.97 1.98 -4.04
N ARG A 493 -8.03 2.33 -4.92
CA ARG A 493 -7.20 3.56 -4.83
C ARG A 493 -7.96 4.87 -5.13
N ARG A 494 -9.29 4.83 -5.30
CA ARG A 494 -10.17 5.99 -5.51
C ARG A 494 -9.69 6.96 -6.61
N GLY A 495 -9.22 6.41 -7.73
CA GLY A 495 -8.84 7.20 -8.91
C GLY A 495 -10.07 7.68 -9.68
N LEU A 496 -10.03 8.89 -10.25
CA LEU A 496 -11.12 9.40 -11.09
C LEU A 496 -11.25 8.59 -12.38
N GLU A 497 -12.46 8.14 -12.67
CA GLU A 497 -12.85 7.49 -13.91
C GLU A 497 -14.10 8.15 -14.51
N LEU A 498 -14.20 8.15 -15.83
CA LEU A 498 -15.42 8.55 -16.55
C LEU A 498 -16.00 7.29 -17.20
N ALA A 499 -17.14 6.83 -16.70
CA ALA A 499 -17.92 5.79 -17.35
C ALA A 499 -18.82 6.45 -18.41
N VAL A 500 -18.53 6.19 -19.68
CA VAL A 500 -19.22 6.77 -20.82
C VAL A 500 -20.00 5.67 -21.52
N THR A 501 -21.30 5.86 -21.66
CA THR A 501 -22.19 4.87 -22.28
C THR A 501 -23.13 5.56 -23.27
N GLU A 502 -23.68 4.80 -24.20
CA GLU A 502 -24.80 5.28 -25.00
C GLU A 502 -25.98 5.65 -24.08
N ALA A 503 -26.55 6.84 -24.28
CA ALA A 503 -27.62 7.32 -23.44
C ALA A 503 -28.88 6.45 -23.58
N GLY A 504 -29.69 6.40 -22.52
CA GLY A 504 -30.99 5.75 -22.54
C GLY A 504 -31.96 6.49 -21.64
N LEU A 505 -33.09 6.95 -22.19
CA LEU A 505 -34.08 7.75 -21.47
C LEU A 505 -34.65 7.02 -20.25
N GLY A 506 -34.78 5.70 -20.32
CA GLY A 506 -35.30 4.89 -19.20
C GLY A 506 -34.30 4.69 -18.05
N ARG A 507 -33.02 5.00 -18.25
CA ARG A 507 -31.98 4.93 -17.20
C ARG A 507 -31.64 6.29 -16.62
N LEU A 508 -31.63 7.32 -17.46
CA LEU A 508 -31.29 8.69 -17.06
C LEU A 508 -32.50 9.51 -16.62
N GLY A 509 -33.68 9.23 -17.18
CA GLY A 509 -34.87 10.01 -16.92
C GLY A 509 -35.46 9.76 -15.53
N ALA A 510 -36.06 10.77 -14.95
CA ALA A 510 -36.97 10.68 -13.81
C ALA A 510 -38.32 11.23 -14.24
N VAL A 511 -39.40 10.49 -13.96
CA VAL A 511 -40.76 10.98 -14.22
C VAL A 511 -41.20 11.80 -13.01
N ASP A 512 -41.55 13.05 -13.25
CA ASP A 512 -42.04 13.95 -12.20
C ASP A 512 -43.54 14.28 -12.35
N GLU A 513 -44.15 13.89 -13.47
CA GLU A 513 -45.58 14.04 -13.70
C GLU A 513 -46.15 12.86 -14.49
N VAL A 514 -47.24 12.28 -13.98
CA VAL A 514 -48.16 11.40 -14.71
C VAL A 514 -49.55 11.97 -14.49
N ALA A 515 -50.14 12.53 -15.53
CA ALA A 515 -51.41 13.25 -15.45
C ALA A 515 -52.38 12.81 -16.57
N TRP A 516 -53.64 13.17 -16.39
CA TRP A 516 -54.71 12.89 -17.35
C TRP A 516 -55.47 14.17 -17.67
N ASP A 517 -55.91 14.30 -18.92
CA ASP A 517 -56.92 15.29 -19.29
C ASP A 517 -58.34 14.70 -19.31
N GLU A 518 -59.34 15.56 -19.50
CA GLU A 518 -60.76 15.18 -19.55
C GLU A 518 -61.12 14.26 -20.73
N ARG A 519 -60.21 14.12 -21.71
CA ARG A 519 -60.39 13.31 -22.93
C ARG A 519 -59.60 12.02 -22.89
N ALA A 520 -59.17 11.58 -21.71
CA ALA A 520 -58.39 10.36 -21.52
C ALA A 520 -57.00 10.36 -22.19
N ARG A 521 -56.41 11.55 -22.38
CA ARG A 521 -55.02 11.66 -22.80
C ARG A 521 -54.12 11.57 -21.58
N LEU A 522 -53.18 10.63 -21.64
CA LEU A 522 -52.13 10.47 -20.65
C LEU A 522 -51.00 11.44 -20.97
N ARG A 523 -50.67 12.32 -20.03
CA ARG A 523 -49.46 13.16 -20.07
C ARG A 523 -48.38 12.56 -19.17
N VAL A 524 -47.17 12.43 -19.72
CA VAL A 524 -45.98 11.99 -18.98
C VAL A 524 -44.89 13.04 -19.15
N ARG A 525 -44.39 13.58 -18.04
CA ARG A 525 -43.24 14.50 -18.03
C ARG A 525 -42.01 13.80 -17.46
N VAL A 526 -40.91 13.85 -18.21
CA VAL A 526 -39.64 13.20 -17.88
C VAL A 526 -38.55 14.25 -17.83
N GLN A 527 -37.85 14.34 -16.70
CA GLN A 527 -36.64 15.12 -16.56
C GLN A 527 -35.42 14.23 -16.74
N VAL A 528 -34.49 14.61 -17.61
CA VAL A 528 -33.22 13.92 -17.86
C VAL A 528 -32.09 14.86 -17.45
N PRO A 529 -31.26 14.51 -16.44
CA PRO A 529 -30.07 15.30 -16.10
C PRO A 529 -29.19 15.50 -17.33
N SER A 530 -28.86 16.74 -17.62
CA SER A 530 -28.27 17.12 -18.90
C SER A 530 -27.17 18.18 -18.74
N ALA A 531 -26.09 17.99 -19.49
CA ALA A 531 -25.03 18.96 -19.71
C ALA A 531 -25.18 19.63 -21.10
N LEU A 532 -26.35 19.56 -21.72
CA LEU A 532 -26.60 20.29 -22.97
C LEU A 532 -26.77 21.80 -22.68
N PRO A 533 -26.29 22.70 -23.56
CA PRO A 533 -26.56 24.12 -23.46
C PRO A 533 -28.08 24.42 -23.47
N ALA A 534 -28.51 25.44 -22.73
CA ALA A 534 -29.91 25.84 -22.74
C ALA A 534 -30.37 26.18 -24.17
N GLY A 535 -31.54 25.66 -24.57
CA GLY A 535 -32.06 25.82 -25.93
C GLY A 535 -31.37 24.97 -27.00
N HIS A 536 -30.48 24.03 -26.64
CA HIS A 536 -29.88 23.11 -27.60
C HIS A 536 -30.97 22.34 -28.37
N PRO A 537 -30.87 22.22 -29.71
CA PRO A 537 -31.92 21.63 -30.53
C PRO A 537 -32.06 20.14 -30.25
N VAL A 538 -33.27 19.74 -29.86
CA VAL A 538 -33.64 18.34 -29.61
C VAL A 538 -35.00 18.08 -30.24
N GLN A 539 -35.07 17.09 -31.11
CA GLN A 539 -36.35 16.59 -31.62
C GLN A 539 -36.87 15.51 -30.67
N ALA A 540 -38.18 15.46 -30.46
CA ALA A 540 -38.80 14.46 -29.61
C ALA A 540 -39.92 13.72 -30.34
N ALA A 541 -40.05 12.43 -30.05
CA ALA A 541 -41.15 11.61 -30.51
C ALA A 541 -41.64 10.71 -29.38
N ALA A 542 -42.91 10.33 -29.44
CA ALA A 542 -43.52 9.45 -28.46
C ALA A 542 -44.45 8.45 -29.15
N GLU A 543 -44.43 7.21 -28.68
CA GLU A 543 -45.29 6.15 -29.18
C GLU A 543 -45.90 5.36 -28.03
N LEU A 544 -47.15 4.95 -28.18
CA LEU A 544 -47.83 4.02 -27.29
C LEU A 544 -47.85 2.64 -27.92
N VAL A 545 -47.10 1.70 -27.33
CA VAL A 545 -46.89 0.36 -27.92
C VAL A 545 -47.73 -0.70 -27.20
N PRO A 546 -48.64 -1.41 -27.89
CA PRO A 546 -49.39 -2.52 -27.31
C PRO A 546 -48.47 -3.69 -26.92
N ARG A 547 -48.68 -4.32 -25.76
CA ARG A 547 -47.91 -5.49 -25.32
C ARG A 547 -48.35 -6.80 -25.95
N ASP A 548 -49.63 -6.91 -26.27
CA ASP A 548 -50.26 -8.16 -26.71
C ASP A 548 -50.29 -8.27 -28.26
N GLY A 549 -49.45 -7.48 -28.94
CA GLY A 549 -49.41 -7.36 -30.41
C GLY A 549 -50.35 -6.27 -30.96
N GLY A 550 -50.02 -5.73 -32.13
CA GLY A 550 -50.75 -4.63 -32.78
C GLY A 550 -49.88 -3.44 -33.16
N ALA A 551 -50.45 -2.50 -33.92
CA ALA A 551 -49.74 -1.30 -34.37
C ALA A 551 -49.49 -0.32 -33.20
N ALA A 552 -48.27 0.22 -33.13
CA ALA A 552 -47.94 1.33 -32.25
C ALA A 552 -48.77 2.57 -32.64
N ARG A 553 -49.17 3.36 -31.64
CA ARG A 553 -49.92 4.59 -31.84
C ARG A 553 -49.02 5.78 -31.58
N ALA A 554 -48.99 6.74 -32.50
CA ALA A 554 -48.23 7.98 -32.32
C ALA A 554 -48.82 8.79 -31.15
N GLY A 555 -47.95 9.29 -30.28
CA GLY A 555 -48.25 10.35 -29.34
C GLY A 555 -47.68 11.69 -29.82
N THR A 556 -47.92 12.75 -29.07
CA THR A 556 -47.20 14.02 -29.24
C THR A 556 -46.08 14.11 -28.23
N ALA A 557 -44.98 14.78 -28.59
CA ALA A 557 -43.86 15.01 -27.70
C ALA A 557 -43.25 16.39 -27.93
N ASP A 558 -42.95 17.09 -26.84
CA ASP A 558 -42.17 18.34 -26.84
C ASP A 558 -40.99 18.20 -25.88
N CYS A 559 -39.86 18.80 -26.23
CA CYS A 559 -38.64 18.71 -25.45
C CYS A 559 -37.95 20.05 -25.32
N GLN A 560 -37.67 20.44 -24.07
CA GLN A 560 -36.99 21.69 -23.74
C GLN A 560 -35.69 21.41 -22.98
N VAL A 561 -34.58 21.95 -23.49
CA VAL A 561 -33.30 21.90 -22.78
C VAL A 561 -33.16 23.13 -21.90
N ARG A 562 -33.13 22.91 -20.59
CA ARG A 562 -32.88 23.92 -19.55
C ARG A 562 -31.51 23.67 -18.92
N TYR A 563 -31.01 24.63 -18.15
CA TYR A 563 -29.75 24.44 -17.42
C TYR A 563 -29.85 23.23 -16.49
N GLY A 564 -28.98 22.25 -16.71
CA GLY A 564 -28.86 21.04 -15.88
C GLY A 564 -29.85 19.92 -16.19
N ALA A 565 -30.87 20.15 -17.03
CA ALA A 565 -31.88 19.14 -17.34
C ALA A 565 -32.53 19.35 -18.72
N LEU A 566 -32.83 18.24 -19.37
CA LEU A 566 -33.72 18.15 -20.52
C LEU A 566 -35.10 17.70 -20.01
N VAL A 567 -36.15 18.45 -20.35
CA VAL A 567 -37.52 18.16 -19.95
C VAL A 567 -38.31 17.72 -21.19
N LEU A 568 -38.76 16.47 -21.18
CA LEU A 568 -39.55 15.86 -22.24
C LEU A 568 -40.99 15.68 -21.74
N THR A 569 -41.95 16.25 -22.46
CA THR A 569 -43.38 16.09 -22.18
C THR A 569 -44.01 15.32 -23.33
N ALA A 570 -44.62 14.17 -23.04
CA ALA A 570 -45.30 13.35 -24.03
C ALA A 570 -46.78 13.19 -23.67
N GLU A 571 -47.64 13.22 -24.68
CA GLU A 571 -49.07 12.96 -24.54
C GLU A 571 -49.51 11.80 -25.42
N PHE A 572 -50.33 10.91 -24.86
CA PHE A 572 -50.84 9.72 -25.54
C PHE A 572 -52.36 9.71 -25.46
N ASP A 573 -53.03 9.53 -26.60
CA ASP A 573 -54.49 9.40 -26.65
C ASP A 573 -54.92 7.93 -26.46
N LEU A 574 -55.63 7.68 -25.35
CA LEU A 574 -56.13 6.35 -25.01
C LEU A 574 -57.62 6.17 -25.27
N ALA A 575 -58.36 7.21 -25.72
CA ALA A 575 -59.81 7.18 -25.85
C ALA A 575 -60.28 5.95 -26.65
N ASP A 576 -59.63 5.72 -27.80
CA ASP A 576 -59.91 4.64 -28.74
C ASP A 576 -58.98 3.43 -28.61
N CYS A 577 -58.21 3.33 -27.53
CA CYS A 577 -57.37 2.14 -27.29
C CYS A 577 -58.24 0.92 -26.95
N PRO A 578 -58.01 -0.26 -27.55
CA PRO A 578 -58.70 -1.47 -27.14
C PRO A 578 -58.30 -1.85 -25.69
N PRO A 579 -59.12 -2.65 -24.99
CA PRO A 579 -58.71 -3.21 -23.71
C PRO A 579 -57.40 -3.99 -23.86
N GLY A 580 -56.41 -3.71 -23.01
CA GLY A 580 -55.07 -4.24 -23.17
C GLY A 580 -54.03 -3.50 -22.34
N ARG A 581 -52.76 -3.88 -22.48
CA ARG A 581 -51.62 -3.24 -21.83
C ARG A 581 -50.75 -2.53 -22.85
N PHE A 582 -50.32 -1.32 -22.50
CA PHE A 582 -49.56 -0.44 -23.38
C PHE A 582 -48.32 0.08 -22.68
N ASP A 583 -47.22 0.16 -23.42
CA ASP A 583 -45.95 0.72 -22.99
C ASP A 583 -45.73 2.07 -23.69
N PRO A 584 -45.75 3.19 -22.95
CA PRO A 584 -45.22 4.45 -23.44
C PRO A 584 -43.74 4.28 -23.83
N ARG A 585 -43.37 4.75 -25.01
CA ARG A 585 -42.00 4.85 -25.49
C ARG A 585 -41.71 6.29 -25.87
N LEU A 586 -40.53 6.72 -25.47
CA LEU A 586 -40.03 8.07 -25.67
C LEU A 586 -38.77 8.00 -26.51
N GLU A 587 -38.61 8.97 -27.38
CA GLU A 587 -37.47 9.13 -28.25
C GLU A 587 -37.05 10.61 -28.27
N ILE A 588 -35.75 10.85 -28.22
CA ILE A 588 -35.17 12.15 -28.54
C ILE A 588 -34.08 11.99 -29.59
N THR A 589 -33.94 12.96 -30.48
CA THR A 589 -32.85 13.03 -31.45
C THR A 589 -32.09 14.34 -31.28
N LEU A 590 -30.78 14.23 -31.03
CA LEU A 590 -29.86 15.34 -30.82
C LEU A 590 -28.50 15.03 -31.47
N ASP A 591 -27.82 16.04 -32.02
CA ASP A 591 -26.55 15.88 -32.76
C ASP A 591 -26.58 14.72 -33.79
N GLY A 592 -27.73 14.48 -34.45
CA GLY A 592 -27.91 13.41 -35.44
C GLY A 592 -28.01 11.99 -34.88
N ARG A 593 -28.09 11.82 -33.55
CA ARG A 593 -28.22 10.53 -32.86
C ARG A 593 -29.54 10.45 -32.11
N THR A 594 -30.14 9.26 -32.14
CA THR A 594 -31.44 8.98 -31.54
C THR A 594 -31.30 8.18 -30.25
N VAL A 595 -31.86 8.71 -29.16
CA VAL A 595 -31.91 8.08 -27.83
C VAL A 595 -33.34 7.67 -27.54
N ARG A 596 -33.53 6.41 -27.13
CA ARG A 596 -34.85 5.83 -26.84
C ARG A 596 -34.95 5.33 -25.40
N GLY A 597 -36.17 5.23 -24.90
CA GLY A 597 -36.43 4.56 -23.64
C GLY A 597 -37.90 4.47 -23.27
N ARG A 598 -38.23 3.54 -22.38
CA ARG A 598 -39.51 3.59 -21.67
C ARG A 598 -39.34 4.51 -20.46
N PRO A 599 -40.27 5.42 -20.18
CA PRO A 599 -40.19 6.25 -18.98
C PRO A 599 -40.19 5.35 -17.74
N PRO A 600 -39.34 5.62 -16.74
CA PRO A 600 -39.42 4.92 -15.47
C PRO A 600 -40.77 5.22 -14.80
N CYS A 601 -41.25 4.29 -13.99
CA CYS A 601 -42.44 4.55 -13.19
C CYS A 601 -42.03 5.39 -11.97
N PRO A 602 -42.69 6.53 -11.69
CA PRO A 602 -42.42 7.28 -10.46
C PRO A 602 -42.88 6.49 -9.24
N ASP A 603 -42.30 6.82 -8.09
CA ASP A 603 -42.71 6.27 -6.80
C ASP A 603 -44.03 6.91 -6.32
N GLY A 604 -44.83 6.16 -5.58
CA GLY A 604 -46.15 6.60 -5.09
C GLY A 604 -47.35 6.14 -5.92
N ASP A 605 -48.53 6.60 -5.52
CA ASP A 605 -49.79 6.27 -6.17
C ASP A 605 -49.93 7.02 -7.51
N LEU A 606 -50.27 6.29 -8.56
CA LEU A 606 -50.45 6.86 -9.89
C LEU A 606 -51.94 7.12 -10.16
N PRO A 607 -52.32 8.29 -10.68
CA PRO A 607 -53.71 8.60 -10.94
C PRO A 607 -54.27 7.69 -12.05
N ALA A 608 -55.45 7.12 -11.82
CA ALA A 608 -56.22 6.42 -12.85
C ALA A 608 -57.22 7.38 -13.50
N ALA A 609 -57.56 7.13 -14.77
CA ALA A 609 -58.61 7.86 -15.48
C ALA A 609 -59.73 6.91 -15.90
N ALA A 610 -60.96 7.40 -15.87
CA ALA A 610 -62.13 6.67 -16.34
C ALA A 610 -62.97 7.55 -17.27
N TRP A 611 -63.36 6.98 -18.40
CA TRP A 611 -64.18 7.62 -19.43
C TRP A 611 -65.02 6.54 -20.10
N PHE A 612 -66.25 6.87 -20.54
CA PHE A 612 -67.10 6.00 -21.34
C PHE A 612 -66.93 4.47 -21.14
N ARG A 613 -67.47 3.90 -20.06
CA ARG A 613 -67.37 2.46 -19.70
C ARG A 613 -65.94 1.86 -19.79
N ARG A 614 -64.89 2.68 -19.69
CA ARG A 614 -63.48 2.31 -19.74
C ARG A 614 -62.74 2.94 -18.57
N GLU A 615 -61.66 2.28 -18.17
CA GLU A 615 -60.75 2.73 -17.12
C GLU A 615 -59.32 2.47 -17.60
N ALA A 616 -58.45 3.47 -17.48
CA ALA A 616 -57.01 3.30 -17.64
C ALA A 616 -56.28 3.50 -16.33
N MET A 617 -55.41 2.53 -16.04
CA MET A 617 -54.64 2.48 -14.82
C MET A 617 -53.15 2.38 -15.16
N PRO A 618 -52.37 3.43 -14.88
CA PRO A 618 -50.91 3.35 -14.96
C PRO A 618 -50.38 2.43 -13.86
N TYR A 619 -49.28 1.73 -14.14
CA TYR A 619 -48.67 0.78 -13.22
C TYR A 619 -47.18 0.58 -13.48
N ARG A 620 -46.47 0.14 -12.44
CA ARG A 620 -45.05 -0.22 -12.50
C ARG A 620 -44.86 -1.62 -13.06
N THR A 621 -43.98 -1.75 -14.04
CA THR A 621 -43.60 -3.04 -14.60
C THR A 621 -42.54 -3.73 -13.74
N LYS A 622 -42.31 -5.05 -13.94
CA LYS A 622 -41.25 -5.79 -13.22
C LYS A 622 -39.85 -5.18 -13.38
N ARG A 623 -39.59 -4.49 -14.49
CA ARG A 623 -38.32 -3.79 -14.77
C ARG A 623 -38.36 -2.30 -14.42
N GLY A 624 -39.34 -1.86 -13.62
CA GLY A 624 -39.44 -0.49 -13.11
C GLY A 624 -39.99 0.56 -14.08
N ALA A 625 -40.24 0.23 -15.36
CA ALA A 625 -40.82 1.16 -16.33
C ALA A 625 -42.33 1.42 -16.08
N LEU A 626 -42.82 2.57 -16.50
CA LEU A 626 -44.23 2.94 -16.55
C LEU A 626 -44.94 2.18 -17.69
N ALA A 627 -46.10 1.64 -17.40
CA ALA A 627 -47.02 1.06 -18.37
C ALA A 627 -48.46 1.45 -18.02
N VAL A 628 -49.38 1.32 -18.97
CA VAL A 628 -50.80 1.63 -18.75
C VAL A 628 -51.68 0.48 -19.18
N ARG A 629 -52.64 0.12 -18.35
CA ARG A 629 -53.66 -0.90 -18.68
C ARG A 629 -54.99 -0.21 -18.94
N VAL A 630 -55.57 -0.44 -20.12
CA VAL A 630 -56.95 -0.04 -20.46
C VAL A 630 -57.86 -1.24 -20.26
N ALA A 631 -58.98 -1.06 -19.54
CA ALA A 631 -59.97 -2.10 -19.30
C ALA A 631 -61.39 -1.57 -19.55
N GLN A 632 -62.31 -2.45 -19.92
CA GLN A 632 -63.74 -2.14 -19.88
C GLN A 632 -64.23 -2.20 -18.43
N THR A 633 -64.92 -1.16 -17.99
CA THR A 633 -65.59 -1.17 -16.68
C THR A 633 -66.82 -2.07 -16.78
N GLY A 634 -66.75 -3.28 -16.21
CA GLY A 634 -67.91 -4.15 -16.10
C GLY A 634 -69.02 -3.50 -15.26
N VAL A 635 -70.27 -3.61 -15.72
CA VAL A 635 -71.49 -3.05 -15.08
C VAL A 635 -71.69 -3.55 -13.63
N VAL A 636 -70.95 -4.57 -13.18
CA VAL A 636 -71.15 -5.26 -11.89
C VAL A 636 -70.24 -4.74 -10.75
N SER A 637 -69.30 -3.81 -11.01
CA SER A 637 -68.42 -3.29 -9.92
C SER A 637 -69.00 -2.08 -9.16
N ARG A 638 -69.98 -1.36 -9.74
CA ARG A 638 -70.67 -0.24 -9.04
C ARG A 638 -71.53 -0.73 -7.86
N SER A 639 -72.08 -1.93 -7.93
CA SER A 639 -72.90 -2.52 -6.85
C SER A 639 -72.07 -2.94 -5.63
N ARG A 640 -70.81 -3.38 -5.78
CA ARG A 640 -69.96 -3.76 -4.62
C ARG A 640 -69.46 -2.56 -3.80
N ARG A 641 -69.21 -1.39 -4.43
CA ARG A 641 -68.88 -0.15 -3.67
C ARG A 641 -70.11 0.46 -2.98
N MET A 642 -71.30 0.32 -3.56
CA MET A 642 -72.55 0.82 -2.96
C MET A 642 -73.00 -0.02 -1.75
N VAL A 643 -72.84 -1.35 -1.81
CA VAL A 643 -73.15 -2.26 -0.69
C VAL A 643 -72.17 -2.11 0.49
N ARG A 644 -70.90 -1.73 0.25
CA ARG A 644 -69.97 -1.39 1.34
C ARG A 644 -70.27 -0.05 2.04
N ARG A 645 -70.91 0.91 1.35
CA ARG A 645 -71.34 2.18 1.96
C ARG A 645 -72.64 2.07 2.77
N PHE A 646 -73.49 1.09 2.49
CA PHE A 646 -74.73 0.85 3.24
C PHE A 646 -74.57 -0.04 4.49
N ARG A 647 -73.46 -0.78 4.62
CA ARG A 647 -73.14 -1.58 5.82
C ARG A 647 -72.27 -0.85 6.87
N ALA A 648 -72.01 0.44 6.67
CA ALA A 648 -71.24 1.29 7.56
C ALA A 648 -71.99 2.60 7.92
N ARG A 649 -73.32 2.54 7.97
CA ARG A 649 -74.17 3.56 8.58
C ARG A 649 -74.97 2.94 9.71
#